data_AF-A0AAD6QNH6-F1
#
_entry.id   AF-A0AAD6QNH6-F1
#
_cell.length_a   1.000
_cell.length_b   1.000
_cell.length_c   1.000
_cell.angle_alpha   90.00
_cell.angle_beta   90.00
_cell.angle_gamma   90.00
#
_symmetry.space_group_name_H-M   'P 1'
#
loop_
_entity.id
_entity.type
_entity.pdbx_description
1 polymer ?
#
loop_
_entity_poly.entity_id
_entity_poly.type
_entity_poly.pdbx_seq_one_letter_code
_entity_poly.pdbx_strand_id
1 'polypeptide(L)'
;MECVGARNFGAMPAVLLSCPCPVWRSKTGAATQPQSSSSAKQSVFKSNKRFRLCQVRSGGGSNSSRGMNDSCSSVAVKEGMFADEEDYIKAGGSELGFVQMQRKKAMSQQSKLADKLRPIATSGEGGGELDLVVVGCGPAGLALAAESAKLGLSVGLIGPDLPFTNNYGVWEDEFKDLGLDGCIEHVWRDTIVYLNDNDPILIGRSYGRVSRYLLHEELLRRCVESGVSYLSSKVERITEATDGHSLVACEHGIVVPCRLATVASGAASGKLLQYEVGGPRVSVQTAYGVEVEVENNPYDPSLMVFMDYRDYIKQKVQCLEAEYPTFLYAMPMSSTRVFFEETCLASKDAMPFDLLKKKLLSRLEAMGIRVLKTYEEEWSYIPVGGSLPNTEQKNLAFGAAASMVHPATGYSVVRSLSEAPNYASVIANILNQDHSKGKPILERRYANISMQAWNTLWPLERKRQRAFFLFGLALILQLDIEGIRIFFHTFFRLPSWMWQGFLSSSLSSADLMLFALYMFVIARNDLRMCLVRHLLSDPTGATMIRTYLTVRISSMDIVSPLIGMVHSLCISAAARLSYVVNVDQRIDSLSTALNELKDKRDDLKRKVERAEVEGLTCTSQVKGWLQRVEVIEAESSSIIEDLEQRRRCCVGCNACCSTYKLSKKASKLLNRANELIGKGAFDVVADDPIPDAVEEMPSRPAVGLNMIKSSTISGRGWSWNSWNLWNGGVGKTTLLKTINNEFLTKHHHFDVVIWVVVSKEFVADKIQRAVGARLGLPWEESESHEQRALKIHKLMRRKKFLLLLDDVWEGIDLLNVGIPVPEKTSKCKVIFTTRSLDVCTGMNAHQKLRVEFLGEEDSWKLFCENVGEKEIFDSETIRAYAETIKMRRLAACLDHNWKSHGQ
;
A
#
# COMPACT_ATOMS: atom_id res chain seq x y z
N MET A 1 -7.37 56.81 -3.66
CA MET A 1 -8.71 57.23 -4.13
C MET A 1 -9.68 56.12 -3.78
N GLU A 2 -10.72 56.49 -3.05
CA GLU A 2 -11.66 55.64 -2.31
C GLU A 2 -12.81 55.07 -3.16
N CYS A 3 -13.60 54.23 -2.48
CA CYS A 3 -15.02 53.87 -2.66
C CYS A 3 -15.30 52.58 -3.46
N VAL A 4 -15.65 51.46 -2.80
CA VAL A 4 -16.93 51.08 -2.13
C VAL A 4 -17.93 50.46 -3.11
N GLY A 5 -18.39 49.24 -2.81
CA GLY A 5 -19.54 48.64 -3.50
C GLY A 5 -19.77 47.15 -3.20
N ALA A 6 -20.28 46.83 -2.01
CA ALA A 6 -20.87 45.53 -1.73
C ALA A 6 -22.30 45.46 -2.28
N ARG A 7 -22.73 44.28 -2.78
CA ARG A 7 -24.09 43.73 -2.60
C ARG A 7 -24.24 42.29 -3.12
N ASN A 8 -24.81 41.46 -2.24
CA ASN A 8 -25.33 40.11 -2.48
C ASN A 8 -26.54 40.10 -3.42
N PHE A 9 -26.75 38.98 -4.13
CA PHE A 9 -27.94 38.09 -4.08
C PHE A 9 -28.08 37.28 -5.39
N GLY A 10 -28.53 36.03 -5.27
CA GLY A 10 -29.44 35.44 -6.26
C GLY A 10 -28.97 34.15 -6.94
N ALA A 11 -29.74 33.08 -6.73
CA ALA A 11 -29.56 31.74 -7.24
C ALA A 11 -29.98 31.56 -8.72
N MET A 12 -29.37 30.55 -9.37
CA MET A 12 -29.89 29.54 -10.34
C MET A 12 -31.14 29.88 -11.20
N PRO A 13 -31.25 29.43 -12.49
CA PRO A 13 -31.09 28.00 -12.81
C PRO A 13 -30.56 27.64 -14.24
N ALA A 14 -30.44 26.32 -14.40
CA ALA A 14 -30.06 25.56 -15.58
C ALA A 14 -30.82 25.88 -16.87
N VAL A 15 -30.12 25.80 -18.01
CA VAL A 15 -30.70 25.64 -19.34
C VAL A 15 -30.01 24.49 -20.06
N LEU A 16 -30.80 23.47 -20.34
CA LEU A 16 -30.56 22.37 -21.26
C LEU A 16 -30.47 22.92 -22.69
N LEU A 17 -29.43 22.56 -23.43
CA LEU A 17 -29.45 22.60 -24.90
C LEU A 17 -28.85 21.31 -25.47
N SER A 18 -29.61 20.74 -26.39
CA SER A 18 -29.51 19.44 -27.00
C SER A 18 -28.94 19.51 -28.42
N CYS A 19 -28.27 18.42 -28.81
CA CYS A 19 -28.05 17.90 -30.18
C CYS A 19 -27.04 18.63 -31.11
N PRO A 20 -26.52 17.97 -32.18
CA PRO A 20 -26.51 16.53 -32.51
C PRO A 20 -25.13 15.95 -32.93
N CYS A 21 -25.02 14.63 -32.86
CA CYS A 21 -23.97 13.81 -33.49
C CYS A 21 -24.09 13.78 -35.03
N PRO A 22 -22.98 13.58 -35.77
CA PRO A 22 -23.01 12.94 -37.07
C PRO A 22 -22.65 11.44 -36.97
N VAL A 23 -23.51 10.67 -37.61
CA VAL A 23 -23.41 9.23 -37.91
C VAL A 23 -22.33 9.01 -38.98
N TRP A 24 -21.40 8.08 -38.75
CA TRP A 24 -20.68 7.39 -39.84
C TRP A 24 -20.86 5.87 -39.68
N ARG A 25 -21.44 5.26 -40.71
CA ARG A 25 -21.70 3.82 -40.82
C ARG A 25 -20.58 3.13 -41.61
N SER A 26 -20.24 1.93 -41.12
CA SER A 26 -19.79 0.73 -41.82
C SER A 26 -18.43 0.76 -42.55
N LYS A 27 -17.57 -0.20 -42.22
CA LYS A 27 -17.59 -1.52 -42.91
C LYS A 27 -16.79 -2.58 -42.14
N THR A 28 -17.44 -3.72 -42.03
CA THR A 28 -16.95 -5.04 -41.66
C THR A 28 -15.89 -5.56 -42.62
N GLY A 29 -14.85 -6.18 -42.09
CA GLY A 29 -13.93 -7.07 -42.79
C GLY A 29 -13.56 -8.22 -41.84
N ALA A 30 -14.03 -9.42 -42.16
CA ALA A 30 -13.90 -10.63 -41.37
C ALA A 30 -12.73 -11.50 -41.85
N ALA A 31 -12.36 -12.46 -40.97
CA ALA A 31 -11.53 -13.65 -41.19
C ALA A 31 -10.01 -13.38 -41.28
N THR A 32 -9.11 -14.14 -40.65
CA THR A 32 -9.07 -15.61 -40.50
C THR A 32 -8.20 -16.01 -39.29
N GLN A 33 -8.63 -17.02 -38.53
CA GLN A 33 -7.73 -17.92 -37.79
C GLN A 33 -7.08 -18.93 -38.76
N PRO A 34 -6.00 -19.60 -38.35
CA PRO A 34 -6.17 -21.02 -38.02
C PRO A 34 -5.39 -21.53 -36.79
N GLN A 35 -5.97 -22.56 -36.15
CA GLN A 35 -5.34 -23.57 -35.28
C GLN A 35 -4.32 -24.41 -36.11
N SER A 36 -3.37 -25.22 -35.63
CA SER A 36 -3.13 -25.99 -34.40
C SER A 36 -1.70 -26.60 -34.42
N SER A 37 -1.19 -26.95 -33.23
CA SER A 37 -0.31 -28.09 -32.86
C SER A 37 1.06 -28.35 -33.54
N SER A 38 2.15 -28.35 -32.75
CA SER A 38 2.78 -29.57 -32.18
C SER A 38 4.21 -29.32 -31.63
N SER A 39 4.45 -29.82 -30.41
CA SER A 39 5.69 -30.29 -29.75
C SER A 39 7.10 -29.96 -30.30
N ALA A 40 7.95 -29.37 -29.46
CA ALA A 40 9.37 -29.73 -29.34
C ALA A 40 9.96 -29.33 -27.96
N LYS A 41 10.93 -30.13 -27.51
CA LYS A 41 11.53 -30.23 -26.18
C LYS A 41 12.63 -29.18 -25.92
N GLN A 42 12.93 -28.98 -24.61
CA GLN A 42 14.27 -28.72 -23.98
C GLN A 42 15.07 -27.50 -24.50
N SER A 43 15.62 -26.55 -23.72
CA SER A 43 16.32 -26.63 -22.43
C SER A 43 16.79 -25.22 -21.99
N VAL A 44 16.98 -25.02 -20.67
CA VAL A 44 18.03 -24.21 -19.98
C VAL A 44 17.97 -22.66 -20.17
N PHE A 45 17.85 -21.79 -19.16
CA PHE A 45 18.77 -21.48 -18.04
C PHE A 45 17.97 -20.79 -16.90
N LYS A 46 18.11 -21.26 -15.65
CA LYS A 46 17.68 -20.54 -14.43
C LYS A 46 18.93 -20.07 -13.68
N SER A 47 19.14 -18.77 -13.51
CA SER A 47 20.11 -18.23 -12.56
C SER A 47 19.38 -17.71 -11.31
N ASN A 48 19.34 -18.55 -10.28
CA ASN A 48 19.06 -18.17 -8.90
C ASN A 48 20.37 -17.69 -8.25
N LYS A 49 20.43 -16.47 -7.69
CA LYS A 49 21.30 -16.19 -6.54
C LYS A 49 20.62 -15.24 -5.56
N ARG A 50 20.10 -15.85 -4.48
CA ARG A 50 19.98 -15.24 -3.14
C ARG A 50 21.38 -14.93 -2.62
N PHE A 51 21.57 -13.79 -1.97
CA PHE A 51 22.67 -13.60 -1.02
C PHE A 51 22.13 -13.40 0.39
N ARG A 52 22.58 -14.29 1.28
CA ARG A 52 22.41 -14.24 2.73
C ARG A 52 23.51 -13.38 3.35
N LEU A 53 23.10 -12.66 4.38
CA LEU A 53 23.90 -11.97 5.39
C LEU A 53 24.97 -12.89 6.01
N CYS A 54 26.18 -12.38 6.23
CA CYS A 54 27.11 -12.87 7.25
C CYS A 54 28.01 -11.73 7.76
N GLN A 55 27.94 -11.46 9.06
CA GLN A 55 28.89 -10.67 9.85
C GLN A 55 30.21 -11.44 10.01
N VAL A 56 31.37 -10.76 10.01
CA VAL A 56 32.59 -11.25 10.68
C VAL A 56 33.39 -10.09 11.28
N ARG A 57 33.89 -10.35 12.49
CA ARG A 57 34.77 -9.56 13.37
C ARG A 57 36.21 -9.45 12.87
N SER A 58 36.89 -8.42 13.38
CA SER A 58 38.32 -8.09 13.27
C SER A 58 39.30 -9.15 13.82
N GLY A 59 40.45 -9.28 13.16
CA GLY A 59 41.67 -9.91 13.68
C GLY A 59 42.85 -9.72 12.71
N GLY A 60 43.94 -9.11 13.18
CA GLY A 60 45.11 -8.73 12.37
C GLY A 60 46.08 -9.88 12.07
N GLY A 61 46.97 -9.65 11.10
CA GLY A 61 48.09 -10.54 10.76
C GLY A 61 48.76 -10.17 9.43
N SER A 62 50.08 -10.10 9.44
CA SER A 62 51.01 -9.56 8.44
C SER A 62 51.35 -10.46 7.23
N ASN A 63 51.84 -9.80 6.17
CA ASN A 63 52.80 -10.20 5.11
C ASN A 63 52.35 -10.80 3.75
N SER A 64 52.55 -9.96 2.72
CA SER A 64 53.18 -10.17 1.39
C SER A 64 52.73 -11.27 0.42
N SER A 65 52.19 -10.87 -0.74
CA SER A 65 52.74 -11.15 -2.08
C SER A 65 51.91 -10.50 -3.21
N ARG A 66 52.58 -10.18 -4.32
CA ARG A 66 52.15 -9.39 -5.48
C ARG A 66 51.11 -10.08 -6.37
N GLY A 67 50.18 -9.29 -6.92
CA GLY A 67 49.37 -9.59 -8.10
C GLY A 67 48.57 -8.35 -8.54
N MET A 68 48.77 -7.89 -9.78
CA MET A 68 48.25 -6.63 -10.34
C MET A 68 46.86 -6.79 -10.97
N ASN A 69 46.10 -5.68 -10.94
CA ASN A 69 44.89 -5.31 -11.73
C ASN A 69 43.51 -5.79 -11.25
N ASP A 70 42.79 -4.93 -10.51
CA ASP A 70 41.73 -4.06 -11.09
C ASP A 70 41.26 -3.04 -10.04
N SER A 71 41.46 -1.76 -10.32
CA SER A 71 41.27 -0.65 -9.40
C SER A 71 39.84 -0.11 -9.43
N CYS A 72 39.02 -0.52 -8.46
CA CYS A 72 37.97 0.34 -7.92
C CYS A 72 38.45 0.78 -6.53
N SER A 73 39.26 1.84 -6.50
CA SER A 73 39.80 2.37 -5.25
C SER A 73 38.67 3.10 -4.50
N SER A 74 38.17 2.49 -3.43
CA SER A 74 37.61 3.24 -2.32
C SER A 74 38.67 4.24 -1.85
N VAL A 75 38.52 5.52 -2.20
CA VAL A 75 39.42 6.57 -1.74
C VAL A 75 39.29 6.64 -0.23
N ALA A 76 40.30 6.11 0.47
CA ALA A 76 40.45 6.32 1.90
C ALA A 76 40.47 7.85 2.13
N VAL A 77 39.53 8.35 2.93
CA VAL A 77 39.52 9.74 3.40
C VAL A 77 40.92 10.02 3.94
N LYS A 78 41.70 10.90 3.28
CA LYS A 78 43.05 11.24 3.74
C LYS A 78 42.93 11.77 5.18
N GLU A 79 43.42 10.99 6.14
CA GLU A 79 43.34 11.32 7.57
C GLU A 79 43.85 12.76 7.80
N GLY A 80 42.99 13.60 8.39
CA GLY A 80 43.33 14.94 8.84
C GLY A 80 42.86 16.12 7.97
N MET A 81 42.46 15.92 6.70
CA MET A 81 42.11 17.04 5.79
C MET A 81 40.65 17.51 5.90
N PHE A 82 39.72 16.59 6.19
CA PHE A 82 38.28 16.86 6.37
C PHE A 82 37.85 16.51 7.79
N ALA A 83 36.78 17.14 8.28
CA ALA A 83 36.26 16.87 9.62
C ALA A 83 35.57 15.50 9.71
N ASP A 84 34.78 15.17 8.68
CA ASP A 84 34.04 13.92 8.54
C ASP A 84 33.73 13.63 7.05
N GLU A 85 32.97 12.56 6.79
CA GLU A 85 32.56 12.16 5.44
C GLU A 85 31.63 13.20 4.78
N GLU A 86 30.76 13.87 5.55
CA GLU A 86 29.84 14.88 5.03
C GLU A 86 30.61 16.13 4.57
N ASP A 87 31.64 16.53 5.32
CA ASP A 87 32.57 17.61 4.96
C ASP A 87 33.40 17.26 3.71
N TYR A 88 33.86 16.01 3.57
CA TYR A 88 34.51 15.54 2.34
C TYR A 88 33.60 15.68 1.12
N ILE A 89 32.32 15.26 1.23
CA ILE A 89 31.33 15.42 0.16
C ILE A 89 31.07 16.89 -0.12
N LYS A 90 30.89 17.74 0.90
CA LYS A 90 30.70 19.20 0.72
C LYS A 90 31.87 19.85 -0.01
N ALA A 91 33.09 19.32 0.14
CA ALA A 91 34.29 19.85 -0.49
C ALA A 91 34.50 19.46 -1.94
N GLY A 92 33.78 18.47 -2.46
CA GLY A 92 33.96 17.94 -3.81
C GLY A 92 33.90 16.42 -3.91
N GLY A 93 33.97 15.70 -2.79
CA GLY A 93 33.93 14.24 -2.78
C GLY A 93 34.94 13.61 -3.73
N SER A 94 34.50 12.64 -4.54
CA SER A 94 35.31 12.00 -5.58
C SER A 94 35.85 12.98 -6.63
N GLU A 95 35.20 14.12 -6.83
CA GLU A 95 35.51 15.11 -7.86
C GLU A 95 36.36 16.29 -7.32
N LEU A 96 36.91 16.19 -6.10
CA LEU A 96 37.67 17.25 -5.45
C LEU A 96 38.79 17.83 -6.34
N GLY A 97 39.43 17.01 -7.17
CA GLY A 97 40.47 17.46 -8.11
C GLY A 97 39.95 18.51 -9.11
N PHE A 98 38.78 18.27 -9.70
CA PHE A 98 38.14 19.20 -10.63
C PHE A 98 37.65 20.47 -9.93
N VAL A 99 37.11 20.34 -8.71
CA VAL A 99 36.70 21.49 -7.89
C VAL A 99 37.89 22.40 -7.58
N GLN A 100 39.05 21.81 -7.25
CA GLN A 100 40.29 22.58 -7.02
C GLN A 100 40.82 23.23 -8.30
N MET A 101 40.68 22.57 -9.45
CA MET A 101 41.05 23.12 -10.75
C MET A 101 40.17 24.32 -11.13
N GLN A 102 38.84 24.19 -10.99
CA GLN A 102 37.88 25.28 -11.19
C GLN A 102 38.24 26.49 -10.32
N ARG A 103 38.52 26.28 -9.03
CA ARG A 103 38.90 27.33 -8.07
C ARG A 103 40.18 28.08 -8.43
N LYS A 104 41.08 27.47 -9.22
CA LYS A 104 42.39 28.04 -9.61
C LYS A 104 42.39 28.67 -11.00
N LYS A 105 41.24 28.72 -11.69
CA LYS A 105 41.13 29.41 -12.98
C LYS A 105 41.59 30.87 -12.87
N ALA A 106 42.38 31.31 -13.83
CA ALA A 106 42.88 32.68 -13.87
C ALA A 106 41.75 33.65 -14.26
N MET A 107 41.58 34.72 -13.48
CA MET A 107 40.67 35.84 -13.77
C MET A 107 41.47 37.13 -13.83
N SER A 108 42.06 37.43 -14.98
CA SER A 108 43.03 38.54 -15.14
C SER A 108 42.43 39.93 -14.89
N GLN A 109 41.12 40.08 -15.03
CA GLN A 109 40.42 41.35 -14.81
C GLN A 109 40.11 41.62 -13.33
N GLN A 110 40.11 40.59 -12.46
CA GLN A 110 39.71 40.76 -11.07
C GLN A 110 40.78 41.51 -10.25
N SER A 111 40.38 42.58 -9.55
CA SER A 111 41.28 43.27 -8.62
C SER A 111 41.61 42.39 -7.42
N LYS A 112 42.81 42.54 -6.85
CA LYS A 112 43.14 41.91 -5.57
C LYS A 112 42.50 42.65 -4.41
N LEU A 113 42.05 41.91 -3.41
CA LEU A 113 41.47 42.46 -2.18
C LEU A 113 42.49 43.30 -1.40
N ALA A 114 43.73 42.80 -1.30
CA ALA A 114 44.81 43.47 -0.58
C ALA A 114 45.23 44.82 -1.19
N ASP A 115 44.95 45.03 -2.49
CA ASP A 115 45.29 46.28 -3.17
C ASP A 115 44.29 47.40 -2.84
N LYS A 116 43.06 47.05 -2.41
CA LYS A 116 41.97 48.02 -2.17
C LYS A 116 41.53 48.11 -0.71
N LEU A 117 41.63 47.02 0.06
CA LEU A 117 41.22 46.97 1.47
C LEU A 117 42.41 47.22 2.40
N ARG A 118 42.13 47.84 3.55
CA ARG A 118 43.17 48.11 4.57
C ARG A 118 43.60 46.80 5.23
N PRO A 119 44.88 46.61 5.59
CA PRO A 119 45.30 45.42 6.31
C PRO A 119 44.70 45.37 7.73
N ILE A 120 44.41 44.16 8.22
CA ILE A 120 44.08 43.95 9.65
C ILE A 120 45.35 44.12 10.48
N ALA A 121 45.31 44.98 11.51
CA ALA A 121 46.42 45.15 12.43
C ALA A 121 46.63 43.88 13.27
N THR A 122 47.80 43.24 13.15
CA THR A 122 48.12 42.02 13.89
C THR A 122 48.63 42.32 15.30
N SER A 123 48.52 41.32 16.18
CA SER A 123 48.96 41.38 17.58
C SER A 123 50.44 41.79 17.68
N GLY A 124 50.69 43.06 18.05
CA GLY A 124 52.02 43.68 18.12
C GLY A 124 52.06 45.16 17.70
N GLU A 125 51.12 45.61 16.86
CA GLU A 125 51.13 46.96 16.27
C GLU A 125 50.09 47.93 16.87
N GLY A 126 49.59 47.68 18.07
CA GLY A 126 48.58 48.54 18.72
C GLY A 126 47.19 48.47 18.08
N GLY A 127 46.90 47.42 17.30
CA GLY A 127 45.60 47.16 16.70
C GLY A 127 44.51 46.97 17.74
N GLY A 128 43.46 47.80 17.66
CA GLY A 128 42.24 47.63 18.45
C GLY A 128 41.52 46.33 18.12
N GLU A 129 40.75 45.84 19.09
CA GLU A 129 39.96 44.62 18.93
C GLU A 129 38.85 44.78 17.89
N LEU A 130 38.64 43.77 17.03
CA LEU A 130 37.58 43.81 16.02
C LEU A 130 36.24 43.34 16.61
N ASP A 131 35.15 44.00 16.22
CA ASP A 131 33.80 43.58 16.59
C ASP A 131 33.41 42.27 15.90
N LEU A 132 33.74 42.14 14.61
CA LEU A 132 33.37 40.99 13.79
C LEU A 132 34.52 40.58 12.87
N VAL A 133 34.82 39.28 12.86
CA VAL A 133 35.63 38.66 11.80
C VAL A 133 34.76 37.80 10.90
N VAL A 134 34.78 38.07 9.60
CA VAL A 134 34.14 37.27 8.55
C VAL A 134 35.20 36.40 7.88
N VAL A 135 35.06 35.08 8.00
CA VAL A 135 35.99 34.11 7.43
C VAL A 135 35.49 33.63 6.06
N GLY A 136 36.17 34.06 4.99
CA GLY A 136 35.86 33.69 3.61
C GLY A 136 35.53 34.90 2.73
N CYS A 137 36.20 35.00 1.58
CA CYS A 137 36.16 36.16 0.69
C CYS A 137 35.26 35.98 -0.55
N GLY A 138 34.31 35.04 -0.50
CA GLY A 138 33.33 34.86 -1.58
C GLY A 138 32.22 35.93 -1.57
N PRO A 139 31.24 35.86 -2.49
CA PRO A 139 30.15 36.84 -2.57
C PRO A 139 29.40 37.06 -1.25
N ALA A 140 29.09 35.97 -0.53
CA ALA A 140 28.39 36.04 0.75
C ALA A 140 29.24 36.70 1.86
N GLY A 141 30.55 36.44 1.87
CA GLY A 141 31.47 37.00 2.86
C GLY A 141 31.72 38.49 2.65
N LEU A 142 31.98 38.91 1.41
CA LEU A 142 32.11 40.33 1.07
C LEU A 142 30.83 41.11 1.39
N ALA A 143 29.67 40.58 1.02
CA ALA A 143 28.40 41.23 1.29
C ALA A 143 28.13 41.36 2.79
N LEU A 144 28.31 40.29 3.59
CA LEU A 144 28.13 40.36 5.03
C LEU A 144 29.12 41.34 5.67
N ALA A 145 30.39 41.31 5.27
CA ALA A 145 31.40 42.22 5.81
C ALA A 145 31.07 43.69 5.52
N ALA A 146 30.65 44.01 4.30
CA ALA A 146 30.22 45.36 3.92
C ALA A 146 29.00 45.80 4.72
N GLU A 147 27.93 44.99 4.77
CA GLU A 147 26.70 45.35 5.49
C GLU A 147 26.92 45.48 7.01
N SER A 148 27.78 44.65 7.61
CA SER A 148 28.16 44.79 9.02
C SER A 148 28.96 46.06 9.30
N ALA A 149 29.90 46.42 8.42
CA ALA A 149 30.70 47.63 8.59
C ALA A 149 29.88 48.92 8.37
N LYS A 150 28.89 48.91 7.46
CA LYS A 150 27.93 50.02 7.27
C LYS A 150 27.15 50.35 8.54
N LEU A 151 26.95 49.37 9.43
CA LEU A 151 26.27 49.54 10.71
C LEU A 151 27.20 50.03 11.83
N GLY A 152 28.45 50.39 11.51
CA GLY A 152 29.42 50.97 12.43
C GLY A 152 30.29 49.96 13.16
N LEU A 153 30.22 48.67 12.81
CA LEU A 153 31.09 47.64 13.40
C LEU A 153 32.52 47.72 12.81
N SER A 154 33.52 47.46 13.65
CA SER A 154 34.88 47.20 13.18
C SER A 154 34.97 45.78 12.62
N VAL A 155 35.08 45.66 11.29
CA VAL A 155 35.01 44.36 10.59
C VAL A 155 36.34 43.98 9.94
N GLY A 156 36.80 42.76 10.21
CA GLY A 156 37.90 42.11 9.51
C GLY A 156 37.43 40.97 8.61
N LEU A 157 37.85 41.00 7.35
CA LEU A 157 37.66 39.92 6.39
C LEU A 157 38.93 39.07 6.32
N ILE A 158 38.83 37.77 6.57
CA ILE A 158 39.99 36.86 6.56
C ILE A 158 39.74 35.72 5.58
N GLY A 159 40.66 35.52 4.65
CA GLY A 159 40.60 34.40 3.72
C GLY A 159 41.56 34.56 2.55
N PRO A 160 41.85 33.47 1.82
CA PRO A 160 42.62 33.55 0.59
C PRO A 160 41.88 34.39 -0.46
N ASP A 161 42.61 35.27 -1.13
CA ASP A 161 42.12 36.08 -2.25
C ASP A 161 41.95 35.19 -3.48
N LEU A 162 40.73 34.74 -3.74
CA LEU A 162 40.44 33.77 -4.78
C LEU A 162 39.50 34.35 -5.82
N PRO A 163 39.70 34.00 -7.09
CA PRO A 163 38.87 34.48 -8.16
C PRO A 163 37.44 33.94 -8.07
N PHE A 164 36.46 34.76 -8.48
CA PHE A 164 35.10 34.30 -8.72
C PHE A 164 35.09 33.55 -10.04
N THR A 165 35.08 32.22 -9.97
CA THR A 165 35.30 31.35 -11.13
C THR A 165 34.03 30.69 -11.66
N ASN A 166 32.99 30.58 -10.86
CA ASN A 166 31.73 29.96 -11.28
C ASN A 166 30.86 30.94 -12.06
N ASN A 167 30.21 30.48 -13.12
CA ASN A 167 29.17 31.25 -13.80
C ASN A 167 27.91 31.27 -12.93
N TYR A 168 27.31 32.45 -12.78
CA TYR A 168 26.07 32.61 -12.02
C TYR A 168 24.93 32.99 -12.95
N GLY A 169 23.88 32.16 -12.94
CA GLY A 169 22.58 32.50 -13.49
C GLY A 169 21.68 33.09 -12.39
N VAL A 170 20.95 34.16 -12.71
CA VAL A 170 20.03 34.83 -11.78
C VAL A 170 18.74 35.23 -12.48
N TRP A 171 17.64 35.29 -11.72
CA TRP A 171 16.44 35.96 -12.18
C TRP A 171 16.68 37.48 -12.20
N GLU A 172 16.37 38.14 -13.32
CA GLU A 172 16.74 39.53 -13.55
C GLU A 172 16.12 40.48 -12.51
N ASP A 173 14.86 40.23 -12.14
CA ASP A 173 14.10 41.00 -11.16
C ASP A 173 14.74 40.93 -9.76
N GLU A 174 15.13 39.75 -9.30
CA GLU A 174 15.72 39.59 -7.96
C GLU A 174 17.08 40.28 -7.83
N PHE A 175 17.85 40.32 -8.92
CA PHE A 175 19.14 40.98 -8.93
C PHE A 175 19.03 42.50 -9.05
N LYS A 176 18.01 42.99 -9.78
CA LYS A 176 17.62 44.40 -9.80
C LYS A 176 17.19 44.90 -8.42
N ASP A 177 16.41 44.12 -7.69
CA ASP A 177 15.96 44.47 -6.32
C ASP A 177 17.14 44.61 -5.34
N LEU A 178 18.27 43.95 -5.62
CA LEU A 178 19.52 44.09 -4.85
C LEU A 178 20.40 45.28 -5.27
N GLY A 179 19.98 46.03 -6.30
CA GLY A 179 20.77 47.09 -6.92
C GLY A 179 22.04 46.55 -7.58
N LEU A 180 21.95 45.38 -8.23
CA LEU A 180 23.06 44.69 -8.89
C LEU A 180 22.82 44.49 -10.39
N ASP A 181 21.88 45.22 -10.98
CA ASP A 181 21.56 45.16 -12.42
C ASP A 181 22.78 45.46 -13.30
N GLY A 182 23.62 46.42 -12.89
CA GLY A 182 24.89 46.72 -13.55
C GLY A 182 25.93 45.59 -13.51
N CYS A 183 25.69 44.52 -12.76
CA CYS A 183 26.56 43.35 -12.70
C CYS A 183 26.12 42.22 -13.65
N ILE A 184 25.02 42.37 -14.39
CA ILE A 184 24.54 41.37 -15.36
C ILE A 184 25.21 41.64 -16.73
N GLU A 185 25.90 40.64 -17.28
CA GLU A 185 26.56 40.77 -18.60
C GLU A 185 25.63 40.48 -19.77
N HIS A 186 24.62 39.63 -19.56
CA HIS A 186 23.66 39.27 -20.59
C HIS A 186 22.30 38.96 -19.98
N VAL A 187 21.24 39.44 -20.62
CA VAL A 187 19.84 39.21 -20.22
C VAL A 187 19.07 38.59 -21.37
N TRP A 188 18.44 37.45 -21.10
CA TRP A 188 17.43 36.86 -21.97
C TRP A 188 16.05 37.34 -21.54
N ARG A 189 15.22 37.69 -22.52
CA ARG A 189 13.89 38.29 -22.28
C ARG A 189 12.90 37.32 -21.68
N ASP A 190 13.12 36.03 -21.90
CA ASP A 190 12.30 34.96 -21.34
C ASP A 190 13.11 33.67 -21.17
N THR A 191 12.55 32.73 -20.42
CA THR A 191 13.08 31.39 -20.18
C THR A 191 12.19 30.33 -20.80
N ILE A 192 12.82 29.28 -21.32
CA ILE A 192 12.16 28.17 -21.99
C ILE A 192 12.60 26.83 -21.40
N VAL A 193 11.65 25.90 -21.29
CA VAL A 193 11.87 24.54 -20.79
C VAL A 193 11.38 23.53 -21.82
N TYR A 194 12.22 22.55 -22.17
CA TYR A 194 11.89 21.45 -23.07
C TYR A 194 11.80 20.15 -22.27
N LEU A 195 10.58 19.61 -22.11
CA LEU A 195 10.36 18.30 -21.46
C LEU A 195 10.15 17.17 -22.46
N ASN A 196 9.74 17.53 -23.68
CA ASN A 196 9.55 16.64 -24.83
C ASN A 196 9.75 17.44 -26.12
N ASP A 197 9.68 16.77 -27.27
CA ASP A 197 9.96 17.39 -28.57
C ASP A 197 8.85 18.31 -29.10
N ASN A 198 7.63 18.20 -28.57
CA ASN A 198 6.43 18.76 -29.20
C ASN A 198 5.87 20.00 -28.49
N ASP A 199 6.18 20.21 -27.21
CA ASP A 199 5.51 21.22 -26.39
C ASP A 199 6.50 21.90 -25.41
N PRO A 200 7.29 22.89 -25.87
CA PRO A 200 8.13 23.67 -24.99
C PRO A 200 7.31 24.62 -24.11
N ILE A 201 7.75 24.79 -22.87
CA ILE A 201 7.10 25.65 -21.88
C ILE A 201 7.85 26.98 -21.81
N LEU A 202 7.21 28.07 -22.23
CA LEU A 202 7.67 29.43 -21.95
C LEU A 202 7.28 29.82 -20.52
N ILE A 203 8.25 30.32 -19.77
CA ILE A 203 8.14 30.58 -18.34
C ILE A 203 7.61 31.99 -18.06
N GLY A 204 7.85 32.95 -18.96
CA GLY A 204 7.45 34.34 -18.82
C GLY A 204 8.29 35.12 -17.79
N ARG A 205 9.57 34.77 -17.61
CA ARG A 205 10.49 35.44 -16.66
C ARG A 205 11.89 35.59 -17.25
N SER A 206 12.38 36.82 -17.27
CA SER A 206 13.74 37.16 -17.71
C SER A 206 14.80 36.50 -16.84
N TYR A 207 15.90 36.14 -17.47
CA TYR A 207 17.05 35.53 -16.79
C TYR A 207 18.34 36.22 -17.21
N GLY A 208 19.30 36.31 -16.30
CA GLY A 208 20.56 36.99 -16.51
C GLY A 208 21.76 36.11 -16.19
N ARG A 209 22.83 36.24 -16.98
CA ARG A 209 24.16 35.76 -16.61
C ARG A 209 24.91 36.90 -15.93
N VAL A 210 25.44 36.63 -14.76
CA VAL A 210 26.19 37.62 -13.97
C VAL A 210 27.63 37.68 -14.45
N SER A 211 28.15 38.90 -14.63
CA SER A 211 29.58 39.12 -14.83
C SER A 211 30.32 38.88 -13.51
N ARG A 212 31.15 37.84 -13.49
CA ARG A 212 32.00 37.49 -12.33
C ARG A 212 32.89 38.66 -11.90
N TYR A 213 33.41 39.40 -12.88
CA TYR A 213 34.23 40.58 -12.66
C TYR A 213 33.43 41.74 -12.05
N LEU A 214 32.32 42.15 -12.67
CA LEU A 214 31.54 43.29 -12.18
C LEU A 214 30.94 43.02 -10.80
N LEU A 215 30.47 41.79 -10.54
CA LEU A 215 30.00 41.40 -9.22
C LEU A 215 31.10 41.50 -8.16
N HIS A 216 32.31 41.01 -8.47
CA HIS A 216 33.44 41.10 -7.56
C HIS A 216 33.78 42.57 -7.26
N GLU A 217 33.92 43.40 -8.30
CA GLU A 217 34.26 44.82 -8.15
C GLU A 217 33.20 45.59 -7.36
N GLU A 218 31.92 45.33 -7.60
CA GLU A 218 30.83 45.99 -6.89
C GLU A 218 30.80 45.61 -5.41
N LEU A 219 30.98 44.32 -5.08
CA LEU A 219 31.06 43.89 -3.67
C LEU A 219 32.33 44.42 -2.98
N LEU A 220 33.46 44.44 -3.67
CA LEU A 220 34.70 45.02 -3.17
C LEU A 220 34.57 46.53 -2.93
N ARG A 221 33.94 47.26 -3.87
CA ARG A 221 33.63 48.70 -3.72
C ARG A 221 32.81 48.94 -2.46
N ARG A 222 31.75 48.15 -2.23
CA ARG A 222 30.94 48.23 -1.00
C ARG A 222 31.77 47.99 0.27
N CYS A 223 32.70 47.03 0.26
CA CYS A 223 33.62 46.81 1.40
C CYS A 223 34.56 48.00 1.63
N VAL A 224 35.13 48.59 0.58
CA VAL A 224 36.02 49.76 0.66
C VAL A 224 35.27 50.96 1.25
N GLU A 225 34.10 51.27 0.73
CA GLU A 225 33.27 52.40 1.19
C GLU A 225 32.83 52.27 2.64
N SER A 226 32.66 51.02 3.10
CA SER A 226 32.22 50.72 4.47
C SER A 226 33.39 50.59 5.46
N GLY A 227 34.64 50.60 4.98
CA GLY A 227 35.84 50.54 5.84
C GLY A 227 36.24 49.15 6.32
N VAL A 228 35.93 48.09 5.56
CA VAL A 228 36.33 46.71 5.89
C VAL A 228 37.86 46.57 5.82
N SER A 229 38.44 45.88 6.81
CA SER A 229 39.86 45.49 6.83
C SER A 229 40.04 44.05 6.34
N TYR A 230 41.21 43.71 5.81
CA TYR A 230 41.47 42.43 5.14
C TYR A 230 42.79 41.77 5.58
N LEU A 231 42.77 40.45 5.70
CA LEU A 231 43.97 39.61 5.87
C LEU A 231 43.92 38.43 4.89
N SER A 232 44.90 38.38 3.98
CA SER A 232 45.11 37.25 3.08
C SER A 232 45.79 36.09 3.80
N SER A 233 45.00 35.32 4.55
CA SER A 233 45.46 34.09 5.19
C SER A 233 44.35 33.06 5.27
N LYS A 234 44.72 31.77 5.27
CA LYS A 234 43.78 30.70 5.59
C LYS A 234 43.59 30.64 7.10
N VAL A 235 42.35 30.44 7.54
CA VAL A 235 41.99 30.22 8.95
C VAL A 235 42.12 28.73 9.27
N GLU A 236 42.83 28.40 10.34
CA GLU A 236 43.05 27.02 10.80
C GLU A 236 42.07 26.63 11.91
N ARG A 237 41.81 27.54 12.87
CA ARG A 237 40.90 27.30 13.98
C ARG A 237 40.29 28.60 14.49
N ILE A 238 39.11 28.48 15.11
CA ILE A 238 38.48 29.54 15.89
C ILE A 238 38.32 28.99 17.30
N THR A 239 38.95 29.65 18.28
CA THR A 239 38.94 29.24 19.70
C THR A 239 38.41 30.36 20.57
N GLU A 240 37.84 30.00 21.71
CA GLU A 240 37.37 30.98 22.68
C GLU A 240 38.48 31.35 23.67
N ALA A 241 38.66 32.65 23.90
CA ALA A 241 39.52 33.19 24.95
C ALA A 241 38.82 33.18 26.31
N THR A 242 39.59 33.31 27.39
CA THR A 242 39.07 33.27 28.77
C THR A 242 38.11 34.42 29.13
N ASP A 243 38.14 35.51 28.36
CA ASP A 243 37.27 36.67 28.47
C ASP A 243 35.95 36.53 27.67
N GLY A 244 35.79 35.43 26.92
CA GLY A 244 34.61 35.14 26.08
C GLY A 244 34.74 35.61 24.63
N HIS A 245 35.87 36.21 24.25
CA HIS A 245 36.14 36.66 22.88
C HIS A 245 36.59 35.51 21.98
N SER A 246 36.47 35.69 20.67
CA SER A 246 36.92 34.74 19.65
C SER A 246 38.36 35.04 19.23
N LEU A 247 39.20 34.01 19.18
CA LEU A 247 40.55 34.06 18.64
C LEU A 247 40.57 33.30 17.32
N VAL A 248 40.76 34.03 16.22
CA VAL A 248 40.86 33.47 14.87
C VAL A 248 42.33 33.21 14.57
N ALA A 249 42.75 31.94 14.68
CA ALA A 249 44.12 31.54 14.36
C ALA A 249 44.24 31.20 12.88
N CYS A 250 45.20 31.83 12.24
CA CYS A 250 45.49 31.72 10.82
C CYS A 250 46.81 30.98 10.59
N GLU A 251 47.07 30.57 9.36
CA GLU A 251 48.38 30.07 8.93
C GLU A 251 49.50 31.05 9.33
N HIS A 252 50.72 30.52 9.47
CA HIS A 252 51.90 31.28 9.90
C HIS A 252 51.82 31.85 11.33
N GLY A 253 50.92 31.33 12.17
CA GLY A 253 50.84 31.66 13.59
C GLY A 253 50.18 33.01 13.90
N ILE A 254 49.56 33.65 12.91
CA ILE A 254 48.85 34.92 13.09
C ILE A 254 47.55 34.66 13.87
N VAL A 255 47.30 35.44 14.92
CA VAL A 255 46.06 35.36 15.71
C VAL A 255 45.38 36.73 15.71
N VAL A 256 44.13 36.75 15.25
CA VAL A 256 43.29 37.95 15.22
C VAL A 256 42.20 37.81 16.29
N PRO A 257 42.24 38.63 17.36
CA PRO A 257 41.17 38.67 18.36
C PRO A 257 39.96 39.43 17.83
N CYS A 258 38.77 38.92 18.11
CA CYS A 258 37.52 39.60 17.84
C CYS A 258 36.42 39.20 18.81
N ARG A 259 35.37 40.00 18.92
CA ARG A 259 34.22 39.69 19.78
C ARG A 259 33.40 38.53 19.23
N LEU A 260 33.24 38.46 17.91
CA LEU A 260 32.47 37.43 17.23
C LEU A 260 33.13 37.02 15.90
N ALA A 261 33.08 35.72 15.59
CA ALA A 261 33.54 35.18 14.31
C ALA A 261 32.38 34.51 13.55
N THR A 262 32.28 34.79 12.25
CA THR A 262 31.31 34.17 11.34
C THR A 262 31.99 33.57 10.13
N VAL A 263 31.62 32.33 9.81
CA VAL A 263 32.22 31.54 8.72
C VAL A 263 31.36 31.64 7.47
N ALA A 264 31.91 32.23 6.41
CA ALA A 264 31.30 32.38 5.09
C ALA A 264 32.16 31.75 3.98
N SER A 265 32.92 30.68 4.31
CA SER A 265 33.93 30.06 3.45
C SER A 265 33.41 29.02 2.45
N GLY A 266 32.11 29.08 2.11
CA GLY A 266 31.44 28.09 1.25
C GLY A 266 30.89 26.88 2.01
N ALA A 267 30.40 25.86 1.31
CA ALA A 267 29.77 24.70 1.94
C ALA A 267 30.75 23.81 2.73
N ALA A 268 32.03 23.78 2.34
CA ALA A 268 33.08 22.96 2.94
C ALA A 268 33.88 23.73 3.99
N SER A 269 33.19 24.20 5.03
CA SER A 269 33.82 24.96 6.13
C SER A 269 34.56 24.08 7.14
N GLY A 270 34.45 22.75 7.03
CA GLY A 270 35.20 21.77 7.81
C GLY A 270 35.21 22.01 9.30
N LYS A 271 36.41 21.89 9.89
CA LYS A 271 36.65 21.93 11.34
C LYS A 271 36.25 23.25 12.02
N LEU A 272 35.89 24.29 11.26
CA LEU A 272 35.47 25.58 11.80
C LEU A 272 34.01 25.57 12.29
N LEU A 273 33.20 24.64 11.80
CA LEU A 273 31.77 24.53 12.12
C LEU A 273 31.39 23.11 12.55
N GLN A 274 30.40 23.03 13.43
CA GLN A 274 29.75 21.79 13.82
C GLN A 274 28.34 21.75 13.22
N TYR A 275 27.92 20.58 12.75
CA TYR A 275 26.59 20.35 12.19
C TYR A 275 25.76 19.43 13.09
N GLU A 276 24.43 19.49 12.99
CA GLU A 276 23.51 18.65 13.75
C GLU A 276 23.74 17.16 13.46
N VAL A 277 23.82 16.34 14.53
CA VAL A 277 24.03 14.89 14.41
C VAL A 277 22.74 14.20 13.97
N GLY A 278 22.84 13.29 12.99
CA GLY A 278 21.70 12.53 12.49
C GLY A 278 20.80 13.31 11.53
N GLY A 279 21.25 14.46 11.02
CA GLY A 279 20.59 15.19 9.95
C GLY A 279 20.58 14.46 8.60
N PRO A 280 19.84 14.97 7.61
CA PRO A 280 19.77 14.37 6.28
C PRO A 280 21.13 14.45 5.59
N ARG A 281 21.51 13.39 4.88
CA ARG A 281 22.77 13.36 4.12
C ARG A 281 22.81 14.48 3.07
N VAL A 282 24.01 14.99 2.81
CA VAL A 282 24.26 15.89 1.68
C VAL A 282 24.02 15.12 0.38
N SER A 283 23.40 15.79 -0.57
CA SER A 283 23.33 15.39 -1.97
C SER A 283 24.05 16.43 -2.80
N VAL A 284 24.30 16.13 -4.06
CA VAL A 284 25.15 16.98 -4.90
C VAL A 284 24.52 17.18 -6.27
N GLN A 285 24.59 18.42 -6.74
CA GLN A 285 24.37 18.79 -8.11
C GLN A 285 25.73 18.95 -8.78
N THR A 286 25.90 18.32 -9.94
CA THR A 286 27.14 18.35 -10.70
C THR A 286 26.84 18.71 -12.14
N ALA A 287 27.66 19.59 -12.71
CA ALA A 287 27.46 20.09 -14.06
C ALA A 287 28.79 20.31 -14.77
N TYR A 288 28.87 19.88 -16.03
CA TYR A 288 29.99 20.22 -16.91
C TYR A 288 29.50 21.18 -17.99
N GLY A 289 30.12 22.36 -18.03
CA GLY A 289 29.79 23.44 -18.93
C GLY A 289 30.89 23.72 -19.94
N VAL A 290 30.52 24.20 -21.12
CA VAL A 290 31.46 24.70 -22.13
C VAL A 290 30.86 25.91 -22.84
N GLU A 291 31.63 26.99 -22.92
CA GLU A 291 31.31 28.13 -23.75
C GLU A 291 32.01 28.02 -25.09
N VAL A 292 31.24 28.03 -26.17
CA VAL A 292 31.72 27.71 -27.51
C VAL A 292 31.20 28.66 -28.56
N GLU A 293 31.97 28.76 -29.64
CA GLU A 293 31.50 29.20 -30.94
C GLU A 293 31.04 27.98 -31.74
N VAL A 294 29.86 28.05 -32.34
CA VAL A 294 29.24 26.99 -33.13
C VAL A 294 28.88 27.47 -34.53
N GLU A 295 28.89 26.53 -35.47
CA GLU A 295 28.51 26.80 -36.87
C GLU A 295 27.03 27.16 -37.00
N ASN A 296 26.16 26.42 -36.29
CA ASN A 296 24.72 26.64 -36.26
C ASN A 296 24.22 26.52 -34.82
N ASN A 297 23.69 27.61 -34.27
CA ASN A 297 23.01 27.62 -32.97
C ASN A 297 21.53 27.21 -33.17
N PRO A 298 21.06 26.11 -32.56
CA PRO A 298 19.67 25.68 -32.69
C PRO A 298 18.70 26.44 -31.76
N TYR A 299 19.20 27.31 -30.88
CA TYR A 299 18.42 28.02 -29.88
C TYR A 299 18.29 29.51 -30.19
N ASP A 300 17.14 30.10 -29.87
CA ASP A 300 16.88 31.53 -30.00
C ASP A 300 17.74 32.34 -29.02
N PRO A 301 18.62 33.27 -29.48
CA PRO A 301 19.45 34.10 -28.60
C PRO A 301 18.69 35.05 -27.67
N SER A 302 17.38 35.25 -27.88
CA SER A 302 16.54 36.04 -26.98
C SER A 302 15.97 35.25 -25.80
N LEU A 303 16.10 33.91 -25.84
CA LEU A 303 15.55 32.97 -24.86
C LEU A 303 16.66 32.23 -24.11
N MET A 304 16.46 32.10 -22.81
CA MET A 304 17.32 31.27 -21.97
C MET A 304 16.76 29.84 -21.89
N VAL A 305 17.54 28.84 -22.31
CA VAL A 305 17.14 27.43 -22.19
C VAL A 305 17.42 26.95 -20.77
N PHE A 306 16.39 27.04 -19.94
CA PHE A 306 16.50 26.77 -18.51
C PHE A 306 16.65 25.28 -18.21
N MET A 307 15.92 24.42 -18.91
CA MET A 307 16.05 22.96 -18.80
C MET A 307 15.65 22.30 -20.12
N ASP A 308 16.53 21.53 -20.74
CA ASP A 308 16.22 20.69 -21.90
C ASP A 308 16.44 19.21 -21.56
N TYR A 309 15.34 18.55 -21.24
CA TYR A 309 15.24 17.13 -20.91
C TYR A 309 14.95 16.26 -22.13
N ARG A 310 14.94 16.78 -23.37
CA ARG A 310 14.70 15.95 -24.57
C ARG A 310 15.76 14.85 -24.71
N ASP A 311 15.35 13.71 -25.26
CA ASP A 311 16.24 12.56 -25.48
C ASP A 311 16.74 12.57 -26.92
N TYR A 312 17.99 13.01 -27.09
CA TYR A 312 18.66 13.07 -28.38
C TYR A 312 19.44 11.79 -28.72
N ILE A 313 19.59 10.85 -27.77
CA ILE A 313 20.52 9.71 -27.90
C ILE A 313 19.79 8.41 -28.28
N LYS A 314 18.44 8.38 -28.30
CA LYS A 314 17.60 7.24 -28.75
C LYS A 314 18.14 5.88 -28.28
N GLN A 315 18.17 5.65 -26.96
CA GLN A 315 18.33 4.35 -26.26
C GLN A 315 19.08 3.21 -27.00
N LYS A 316 20.25 3.45 -27.61
CA LYS A 316 21.04 2.38 -28.24
C LYS A 316 22.08 1.72 -27.33
N VAL A 317 22.22 2.15 -26.07
CA VAL A 317 23.17 1.55 -25.12
C VAL A 317 22.51 1.40 -23.75
N GLN A 318 22.32 0.15 -23.29
CA GLN A 318 22.08 -0.12 -21.87
C GLN A 318 23.39 0.17 -21.13
N CYS A 319 23.44 1.29 -20.41
CA CYS A 319 24.58 1.66 -19.59
C CYS A 319 24.13 2.00 -18.16
N LEU A 320 25.00 1.78 -17.17
CA LEU A 320 24.85 2.27 -15.78
C LEU A 320 24.57 3.79 -15.73
N GLU A 321 24.95 4.51 -16.77
CA GLU A 321 24.76 5.96 -16.95
C GLU A 321 23.28 6.39 -17.14
N ALA A 322 22.38 5.44 -17.42
CA ALA A 322 20.94 5.68 -17.51
C ALA A 322 20.25 5.79 -16.14
N GLU A 323 20.97 5.47 -15.05
CA GLU A 323 20.43 5.50 -13.69
C GLU A 323 20.21 6.94 -13.17
N TYR A 324 20.91 7.93 -13.72
CA TYR A 324 20.79 9.34 -13.32
C TYR A 324 20.33 10.24 -14.47
N PRO A 325 19.13 10.83 -14.39
CA PRO A 325 18.65 11.78 -15.39
C PRO A 325 19.48 13.06 -15.36
N THR A 326 19.89 13.51 -16.55
CA THR A 326 20.59 14.79 -16.77
C THR A 326 19.83 15.63 -17.79
N PHE A 327 19.99 16.94 -17.73
CA PHE A 327 19.41 17.88 -18.69
C PHE A 327 20.48 18.80 -19.26
N LEU A 328 20.17 19.37 -20.41
CA LEU A 328 20.98 20.42 -21.02
C LEU A 328 20.45 21.79 -20.57
N TYR A 329 21.34 22.60 -20.05
CA TYR A 329 21.15 24.01 -19.78
C TYR A 329 21.92 24.80 -20.85
N ALA A 330 21.27 25.75 -21.53
CA ALA A 330 21.92 26.48 -22.60
C ALA A 330 21.65 27.99 -22.53
N MET A 331 22.72 28.77 -22.63
CA MET A 331 22.76 30.23 -22.57
C MET A 331 23.26 30.75 -23.93
N PRO A 332 22.38 30.97 -24.91
CA PRO A 332 22.80 31.43 -26.23
C PRO A 332 23.04 32.94 -26.19
N MET A 333 24.30 33.36 -26.36
CA MET A 333 24.73 34.76 -26.28
C MET A 333 24.58 35.49 -27.61
N SER A 334 24.64 34.74 -28.70
CA SER A 334 24.44 35.23 -30.06
C SER A 334 23.98 34.07 -30.97
N SER A 335 23.85 34.33 -32.27
CA SER A 335 23.58 33.30 -33.27
C SER A 335 24.70 32.26 -33.42
N THR A 336 25.90 32.50 -32.87
CA THR A 336 27.06 31.60 -32.99
C THR A 336 27.76 31.31 -31.67
N ARG A 337 27.54 32.09 -30.61
CA ARG A 337 28.19 31.89 -29.30
C ARG A 337 27.18 31.40 -28.28
N VAL A 338 27.45 30.23 -27.68
CA VAL A 338 26.54 29.58 -26.72
C VAL A 338 27.35 28.95 -25.59
N PHE A 339 26.85 29.08 -24.36
CA PHE A 339 27.30 28.25 -23.25
C PHE A 339 26.33 27.08 -23.08
N PHE A 340 26.85 25.86 -23.14
CA PHE A 340 26.11 24.63 -22.93
C PHE A 340 26.59 23.96 -21.65
N GLU A 341 25.67 23.43 -20.85
CA GLU A 341 25.99 22.72 -19.62
C GLU A 341 25.12 21.47 -19.51
N GLU A 342 25.76 20.30 -19.37
CA GLU A 342 25.06 19.06 -19.03
C GLU A 342 25.06 18.91 -17.51
N THR A 343 23.85 18.86 -16.93
CA THR A 343 23.65 19.01 -15.49
C THR A 343 22.90 17.81 -14.94
N CYS A 344 23.47 17.18 -13.90
CA CYS A 344 22.75 16.27 -13.03
C CYS A 344 22.06 17.07 -11.94
N LEU A 345 20.72 17.14 -11.97
CA LEU A 345 19.93 17.99 -11.08
C LEU A 345 20.25 17.76 -9.60
N ALA A 346 20.28 16.49 -9.18
CA ALA A 346 20.72 16.06 -7.86
C ALA A 346 21.03 14.57 -7.88
N SER A 347 22.03 14.16 -7.09
CA SER A 347 22.45 12.78 -6.90
C SER A 347 22.98 12.59 -5.48
N LYS A 348 22.95 11.37 -4.95
CA LYS A 348 23.54 11.07 -3.63
C LYS A 348 25.07 11.15 -3.69
N ASP A 349 25.63 10.58 -4.74
CA ASP A 349 27.05 10.60 -5.06
C ASP A 349 27.26 11.43 -6.32
N ALA A 350 28.35 12.18 -6.38
CA ALA A 350 28.66 13.07 -7.49
C ALA A 350 28.72 12.30 -8.81
N MET A 351 28.00 12.79 -9.83
CA MET A 351 28.17 12.28 -11.18
C MET A 351 29.56 12.71 -11.68
N PRO A 352 30.40 11.78 -12.15
CA PRO A 352 31.76 12.12 -12.56
C PRO A 352 31.78 13.17 -13.68
N PHE A 353 32.66 14.17 -13.57
CA PHE A 353 32.71 15.25 -14.57
C PHE A 353 33.07 14.75 -15.98
N ASP A 354 33.92 13.74 -16.09
CA ASP A 354 34.25 13.11 -17.37
C ASP A 354 33.03 12.48 -18.04
N LEU A 355 32.10 11.94 -17.25
CA LEU A 355 30.86 11.38 -17.76
C LEU A 355 29.91 12.49 -18.25
N LEU A 356 29.74 13.55 -17.46
CA LEU A 356 28.95 14.72 -17.87
C LEU A 356 29.49 15.34 -19.16
N LYS A 357 30.82 15.45 -19.29
CA LYS A 357 31.50 15.90 -20.51
C LYS A 357 31.19 15.01 -21.71
N LYS A 358 31.29 13.68 -21.57
CA LYS A 358 30.95 12.74 -22.66
C LYS A 358 29.48 12.87 -23.07
N LYS A 359 28.56 12.98 -22.10
CA LYS A 359 27.12 13.16 -22.37
C LYS A 359 26.85 14.47 -23.11
N LEU A 360 27.46 15.57 -22.67
CA LEU A 360 27.33 16.86 -23.34
C LEU A 360 27.78 16.77 -24.80
N LEU A 361 28.99 16.28 -25.05
CA LEU A 361 29.54 16.18 -26.41
C LEU A 361 28.70 15.27 -27.31
N SER A 362 28.23 14.14 -26.78
CA SER A 362 27.36 13.21 -27.51
C SER A 362 26.01 13.85 -27.84
N ARG A 363 25.46 14.67 -26.93
CA ARG A 363 24.22 15.42 -27.16
C ARG A 363 24.41 16.48 -28.25
N LEU A 364 25.48 17.27 -28.17
CA LEU A 364 25.80 18.29 -29.19
C LEU A 364 25.97 17.64 -30.58
N GLU A 365 26.66 16.51 -30.66
CA GLU A 365 26.82 15.74 -31.90
C GLU A 365 25.47 15.23 -32.44
N ALA A 366 24.64 14.64 -31.58
CA ALA A 366 23.31 14.15 -31.96
C ALA A 366 22.37 15.28 -32.44
N MET A 367 22.56 16.49 -31.94
CA MET A 367 21.85 17.70 -32.39
C MET A 367 22.45 18.31 -33.67
N GLY A 368 23.55 17.78 -34.20
CA GLY A 368 24.25 18.32 -35.36
C GLY A 368 24.99 19.64 -35.09
N ILE A 369 25.31 19.94 -33.82
CA ILE A 369 25.99 21.16 -33.41
C ILE A 369 27.51 20.96 -33.56
N ARG A 370 28.12 21.70 -34.48
CA ARG A 370 29.56 21.68 -34.69
C ARG A 370 30.23 22.83 -33.94
N VAL A 371 31.09 22.48 -32.97
CA VAL A 371 31.93 23.45 -32.24
C VAL A 371 33.11 23.89 -33.11
N LEU A 372 33.24 25.19 -33.31
CA LEU A 372 34.34 25.84 -34.05
C LEU A 372 35.47 26.27 -33.13
N LYS A 373 35.12 26.74 -31.92
CA LYS A 373 36.08 27.26 -30.94
C LYS A 373 35.53 27.11 -29.52
N THR A 374 36.39 26.79 -28.57
CA THR A 374 36.05 26.80 -27.13
C THR A 374 36.65 28.02 -26.46
N TYR A 375 35.83 28.76 -25.72
CA TYR A 375 36.21 29.93 -24.93
C TYR A 375 36.51 29.56 -23.48
N GLU A 376 35.68 28.72 -22.87
CA GLU A 376 35.80 28.32 -21.47
C GLU A 376 35.19 26.93 -21.26
N GLU A 377 35.75 26.15 -20.32
CA GLU A 377 35.13 24.96 -19.74
C GLU A 377 34.81 25.21 -18.28
N GLU A 378 33.74 24.65 -17.72
CA GLU A 378 33.31 24.81 -16.33
C GLU A 378 33.01 23.47 -15.66
N TRP A 379 33.48 23.32 -14.42
CA TRP A 379 33.20 22.16 -13.56
C TRP A 379 32.45 22.65 -12.32
N SER A 380 31.13 22.57 -12.37
CA SER A 380 30.24 23.05 -11.30
C SER A 380 29.93 21.92 -10.32
N TYR A 381 30.21 22.16 -9.04
CA TYR A 381 29.92 21.25 -7.94
C TYR A 381 29.17 21.99 -6.84
N ILE A 382 27.92 21.60 -6.60
CA ILE A 382 27.04 22.29 -5.66
C ILE A 382 26.48 21.29 -4.64
N PRO A 383 26.95 21.34 -3.39
CA PRO A 383 26.34 20.60 -2.29
C PRO A 383 24.93 21.13 -2.03
N VAL A 384 23.94 20.25 -2.05
CA VAL A 384 22.53 20.55 -1.79
C VAL A 384 22.00 19.67 -0.65
N GLY A 385 21.07 20.20 0.14
CA GLY A 385 20.56 19.48 1.30
C GLY A 385 21.53 19.52 2.49
N GLY A 386 21.78 18.38 3.14
CA GLY A 386 22.68 18.28 4.29
C GLY A 386 22.09 18.73 5.64
N SER A 387 22.88 18.57 6.69
CA SER A 387 22.50 18.97 8.06
C SER A 387 22.54 20.50 8.24
N LEU A 388 21.79 21.01 9.22
CA LEU A 388 21.93 22.41 9.65
C LEU A 388 23.17 22.55 10.55
N PRO A 389 23.80 23.75 10.61
CA PRO A 389 24.78 24.04 11.64
C PRO A 389 24.17 23.85 13.03
N ASN A 390 24.94 23.31 13.97
CA ASN A 390 24.51 23.20 15.37
C ASN A 390 24.31 24.61 15.95
N THR A 391 23.07 24.97 16.28
CA THR A 391 22.74 26.32 16.77
C THR A 391 23.22 26.62 18.19
N GLU A 392 23.71 25.61 18.92
CA GLU A 392 24.30 25.77 20.25
C GLU A 392 25.79 26.16 20.20
N GLN A 393 26.43 26.01 19.04
CA GLN A 393 27.84 26.35 18.85
C GLN A 393 28.05 27.88 18.87
N LYS A 394 29.24 28.32 19.28
CA LYS A 394 29.59 29.75 19.32
C LYS A 394 29.96 30.33 17.96
N ASN A 395 30.63 29.55 17.11
CA ASN A 395 31.00 30.01 15.77
C ASN A 395 29.74 30.20 14.94
N LEU A 396 29.60 31.37 14.32
CA LEU A 396 28.51 31.63 13.39
C LEU A 396 28.87 31.16 11.98
N ALA A 397 27.86 31.04 11.13
CA ALA A 397 28.09 30.86 9.70
C ALA A 397 27.13 31.70 8.87
N PHE A 398 27.50 31.95 7.62
CA PHE A 398 26.68 32.68 6.66
C PHE A 398 26.83 32.13 5.24
N GLY A 399 25.79 32.29 4.42
CA GLY A 399 25.74 31.78 3.05
C GLY A 399 25.76 30.25 2.98
N ALA A 400 26.51 29.69 2.02
CA ALA A 400 26.59 28.24 1.83
C ALA A 400 27.11 27.49 3.07
N ALA A 401 28.01 28.09 3.85
CA ALA A 401 28.52 27.53 5.11
C ALA A 401 27.40 27.30 6.14
N ALA A 402 26.40 28.17 6.12
CA ALA A 402 25.23 28.10 6.98
C ALA A 402 24.11 27.21 6.43
N SER A 403 24.34 26.44 5.36
CA SER A 403 23.32 25.64 4.66
C SER A 403 22.21 26.47 4.00
N MET A 404 22.52 27.68 3.53
CA MET A 404 21.56 28.55 2.81
C MET A 404 21.38 28.19 1.33
N VAL A 405 22.13 27.22 0.81
CA VAL A 405 21.94 26.71 -0.56
C VAL A 405 20.54 26.12 -0.68
N HIS A 406 19.80 26.51 -1.72
CA HIS A 406 18.46 26.01 -2.00
C HIS A 406 18.51 24.50 -2.30
N PRO A 407 17.89 23.62 -1.47
CA PRO A 407 18.04 22.17 -1.64
C PRO A 407 17.50 21.64 -2.98
N ALA A 408 16.49 22.29 -3.56
CA ALA A 408 15.90 21.86 -4.84
C ALA A 408 16.57 22.43 -6.12
N THR A 409 17.27 23.58 -6.04
CA THR A 409 17.76 24.29 -7.24
C THR A 409 19.26 24.51 -7.24
N GLY A 410 19.94 24.44 -6.08
CA GLY A 410 21.34 24.83 -5.94
C GLY A 410 21.57 26.34 -5.79
N TYR A 411 20.52 27.17 -5.85
CA TYR A 411 20.67 28.62 -5.77
C TYR A 411 21.12 29.11 -4.39
N SER A 412 22.07 30.05 -4.37
CA SER A 412 22.63 30.56 -3.12
C SER A 412 23.04 32.03 -3.15
N VAL A 413 23.51 32.57 -4.30
CA VAL A 413 24.06 33.92 -4.37
C VAL A 413 23.02 34.98 -4.01
N VAL A 414 21.93 35.08 -4.77
CA VAL A 414 20.85 36.07 -4.52
C VAL A 414 20.36 35.99 -3.07
N ARG A 415 20.08 34.78 -2.58
CA ARG A 415 19.63 34.54 -1.21
C ARG A 415 20.65 35.00 -0.16
N SER A 416 21.94 34.79 -0.39
CA SER A 416 22.97 35.23 0.56
C SER A 416 23.10 36.75 0.54
N LEU A 417 23.03 37.37 -0.63
CA LEU A 417 23.13 38.82 -0.78
C LEU A 417 21.90 39.55 -0.19
N SER A 418 20.69 39.02 -0.40
CA SER A 418 19.45 39.60 0.14
C SER A 418 19.35 39.50 1.67
N GLU A 419 19.95 38.46 2.25
CA GLU A 419 19.92 38.21 3.70
C GLU A 419 21.03 38.91 4.49
N ALA A 420 22.10 39.35 3.81
CA ALA A 420 23.25 39.96 4.45
C ALA A 420 22.88 41.20 5.30
N PRO A 421 22.03 42.15 4.82
CA PRO A 421 21.65 43.32 5.62
C PRO A 421 20.91 42.96 6.92
N ASN A 422 19.98 42.01 6.85
CA ASN A 422 19.21 41.58 8.02
C ASN A 422 20.11 40.87 9.05
N TYR A 423 20.97 39.97 8.58
CA TYR A 423 21.90 39.25 9.45
C TYR A 423 22.93 40.19 10.09
N ALA A 424 23.48 41.13 9.32
CA ALA A 424 24.37 42.18 9.81
C ALA A 424 23.70 43.05 10.88
N SER A 425 22.44 43.46 10.66
CA SER A 425 21.65 44.23 11.63
C SER A 425 21.50 43.50 12.96
N VAL A 426 21.21 42.20 12.93
CA VAL A 426 21.12 41.39 14.14
C VAL A 426 22.47 41.28 14.84
N ILE A 427 23.56 41.02 14.12
CA ILE A 427 24.91 40.97 14.72
C ILE A 427 25.24 42.32 15.39
N ALA A 428 25.01 43.43 14.71
CA ALA A 428 25.28 44.76 15.24
C ALA A 428 24.44 45.05 16.50
N ASN A 429 23.16 44.72 16.49
CA ASN A 429 22.30 44.88 17.66
C ASN A 429 22.77 44.06 18.86
N ILE A 430 23.20 42.81 18.64
CA ILE A 430 23.69 41.95 19.72
C ILE A 430 25.00 42.51 20.30
N LEU A 431 25.96 42.93 19.46
CA LEU A 431 27.24 43.48 19.90
C LEU A 431 27.10 44.84 20.60
N ASN A 432 26.17 45.69 20.16
CA ASN A 432 25.88 46.99 20.78
C ASN A 432 25.18 46.86 22.15
N GLN A 433 24.31 45.86 22.33
CA GLN A 433 23.66 45.61 23.63
C GLN A 433 24.66 45.22 24.72
N ASP A 434 25.73 44.49 24.37
CA ASP A 434 26.80 44.11 25.29
C ASP A 434 27.64 45.32 25.77
N HIS A 435 27.72 46.41 25.00
CA HIS A 435 28.34 47.66 25.46
C HIS A 435 27.54 48.41 26.54
N SER A 436 26.24 48.11 26.70
CA SER A 436 25.33 49.04 27.39
C SER A 436 25.29 48.93 28.92
N LYS A 437 25.92 47.93 29.58
CA LYS A 437 25.79 47.78 31.05
C LYS A 437 27.04 47.20 31.71
N GLY A 438 27.72 48.02 32.51
CA GLY A 438 28.69 47.60 33.53
C GLY A 438 28.02 46.83 34.68
N LYS A 439 27.54 45.61 34.40
CA LYS A 439 26.96 44.70 35.39
C LYS A 439 27.96 43.61 35.83
N PRO A 440 27.89 43.11 37.08
CA PRO A 440 28.87 42.19 37.63
C PRO A 440 28.88 40.82 36.93
N ILE A 441 30.07 40.22 36.91
CA ILE A 441 30.47 38.96 36.23
C ILE A 441 29.57 37.75 36.59
N LEU A 442 28.84 37.79 37.71
CA LEU A 442 28.05 36.65 38.20
C LEU A 442 26.64 36.52 37.56
N GLU A 443 26.13 37.56 36.88
CA GLU A 443 24.81 37.55 36.20
C GLU A 443 24.87 37.28 34.68
N ARG A 444 26.05 37.09 34.07
CA ARG A 444 26.22 36.78 32.62
C ARG A 444 25.78 35.35 32.22
N ARG A 445 24.82 34.75 32.94
CA ARG A 445 24.30 33.40 32.66
C ARG A 445 23.26 33.42 31.53
N TYR A 446 23.73 33.06 30.34
CA TYR A 446 23.03 32.29 29.28
C TYR A 446 21.92 32.97 28.46
N ALA A 447 22.26 34.03 27.73
CA ALA A 447 21.80 34.13 26.35
C ALA A 447 23.05 34.14 25.46
N ASN A 448 23.43 32.96 24.93
CA ASN A 448 24.57 32.82 24.05
C ASN A 448 24.35 33.75 22.83
N ILE A 449 25.20 34.77 22.65
CA ILE A 449 25.16 35.77 21.56
C ILE A 449 24.98 35.05 20.21
N SER A 450 25.72 33.96 20.04
CA SER A 450 25.67 33.12 18.85
C SER A 450 24.32 32.45 18.65
N MET A 451 23.65 32.04 19.74
CA MET A 451 22.32 31.43 19.68
C MET A 451 21.26 32.42 19.21
N GLN A 452 21.37 33.70 19.56
CA GLN A 452 20.46 34.74 19.05
C GLN A 452 20.64 34.92 17.55
N ALA A 453 21.89 35.06 17.08
CA ALA A 453 22.19 35.16 15.65
C ALA A 453 21.74 33.89 14.88
N TRP A 454 21.95 32.70 15.43
CA TRP A 454 21.46 31.44 14.83
C TRP A 454 19.94 31.37 14.74
N ASN A 455 19.23 31.81 15.78
CA ASN A 455 17.76 31.84 15.78
C ASN A 455 17.20 32.83 14.75
N THR A 456 17.94 33.89 14.41
CA THR A 456 17.61 34.81 13.33
C THR A 456 17.85 34.20 11.95
N LEU A 457 18.95 33.47 11.77
CA LEU A 457 19.27 32.86 10.47
C LEU A 457 18.41 31.64 10.17
N TRP A 458 18.10 30.85 11.20
CA TRP A 458 17.29 29.63 11.14
C TRP A 458 16.10 29.68 12.11
N PRO A 459 15.18 30.65 11.99
CA PRO A 459 13.93 30.65 12.72
C PRO A 459 13.09 29.43 12.32
N LEU A 460 12.09 29.11 13.15
CA LEU A 460 11.22 27.95 12.92
C LEU A 460 10.60 27.95 11.51
N GLU A 461 10.24 29.13 11.00
CA GLU A 461 9.71 29.29 9.65
C GLU A 461 10.67 28.80 8.57
N ARG A 462 11.95 29.19 8.64
CA ARG A 462 12.98 28.73 7.70
C ARG A 462 13.30 27.25 7.86
N LYS A 463 13.26 26.74 9.09
CA LYS A 463 13.40 25.30 9.35
C LYS A 463 12.27 24.51 8.69
N ARG A 464 11.03 25.02 8.69
CA ARG A 464 9.89 24.41 7.98
C ARG A 464 10.06 24.44 6.46
N GLN A 465 10.34 25.61 5.89
CA GLN A 465 10.61 25.75 4.44
C GLN A 465 11.73 24.79 4.00
N ARG A 466 12.83 24.76 4.77
CA ARG A 466 13.95 23.87 4.49
C ARG A 466 13.56 22.39 4.55
N ALA A 467 12.78 21.98 5.55
CA ALA A 467 12.31 20.60 5.68
C ALA A 467 11.43 20.20 4.47
N PHE A 468 10.61 21.12 3.97
CA PHE A 468 9.84 20.93 2.73
C PHE A 468 10.75 20.74 1.51
N PHE A 469 11.76 21.59 1.34
CA PHE A 469 12.70 21.46 0.21
C PHE A 469 13.54 20.17 0.28
N LEU A 470 13.90 19.72 1.48
CA LEU A 470 14.59 18.44 1.69
C LEU A 470 13.70 17.25 1.31
N PHE A 471 12.41 17.30 1.64
CA PHE A 471 11.44 16.30 1.20
C PHE A 471 11.34 16.25 -0.32
N GLY A 472 11.27 17.41 -0.99
CA GLY A 472 11.27 17.51 -2.44
C GLY A 472 12.57 17.01 -3.10
N LEU A 473 13.73 17.34 -2.52
CA LEU A 473 15.03 16.83 -2.97
C LEU A 473 15.07 15.30 -2.88
N ALA A 474 14.65 14.72 -1.75
CA ALA A 474 14.62 13.27 -1.56
C ALA A 474 13.66 12.56 -2.54
N LEU A 475 12.59 13.23 -2.98
CA LEU A 475 11.70 12.73 -4.03
C LEU A 475 12.41 12.71 -5.38
N ILE A 476 13.02 13.83 -5.77
CA ILE A 476 13.70 13.98 -7.07
C ILE A 476 14.80 12.93 -7.24
N LEU A 477 15.55 12.62 -6.17
CA LEU A 477 16.59 11.58 -6.17
C LEU A 477 16.07 10.17 -6.48
N GLN A 478 14.76 9.92 -6.42
CA GLN A 478 14.14 8.63 -6.71
C GLN A 478 13.46 8.57 -8.08
N LEU A 479 13.37 9.70 -8.80
CA LEU A 479 12.68 9.78 -10.08
C LEU A 479 13.64 9.45 -11.23
N ASP A 480 13.17 8.62 -12.16
CA ASP A 480 13.80 8.44 -13.45
C ASP A 480 13.50 9.62 -14.39
N ILE A 481 14.03 9.57 -15.62
CA ILE A 481 13.86 10.65 -16.60
C ILE A 481 12.38 10.95 -16.89
N GLU A 482 11.53 9.92 -17.01
CA GLU A 482 10.09 10.09 -17.25
C GLU A 482 9.38 10.68 -16.03
N GLY A 483 9.72 10.21 -14.83
CA GLY A 483 9.23 10.77 -13.57
C GLY A 483 9.59 12.25 -13.41
N ILE A 484 10.82 12.64 -13.74
CA ILE A 484 11.27 14.04 -13.71
C ILE A 484 10.51 14.88 -14.73
N ARG A 485 10.33 14.41 -15.97
CA ARG A 485 9.54 15.11 -17.00
C ARG A 485 8.11 15.33 -16.53
N ILE A 486 7.45 14.31 -15.96
CA ILE A 486 6.09 14.42 -15.40
C ILE A 486 6.05 15.41 -14.23
N PHE A 487 7.06 15.38 -13.36
CA PHE A 487 7.17 16.29 -12.22
C PHE A 487 7.26 17.74 -12.68
N PHE A 488 8.22 18.09 -13.55
CA PHE A 488 8.40 19.47 -14.01
C PHE A 488 7.25 19.95 -14.90
N HIS A 489 6.65 19.08 -15.71
CA HIS A 489 5.45 19.41 -16.46
C HIS A 489 4.30 19.79 -15.52
N THR A 490 4.18 19.11 -14.38
CA THR A 490 3.19 19.45 -13.36
C THR A 490 3.57 20.74 -12.62
N PHE A 491 4.84 20.90 -12.27
CA PHE A 491 5.39 22.06 -11.56
C PHE A 491 5.13 23.38 -12.29
N PHE A 492 5.45 23.46 -13.58
CA PHE A 492 5.27 24.68 -14.37
C PHE A 492 3.81 24.96 -14.76
N ARG A 493 2.88 24.02 -14.53
CA ARG A 493 1.43 24.24 -14.68
C ARG A 493 0.78 24.91 -13.46
N LEU A 494 1.52 25.05 -12.36
CA LEU A 494 1.05 25.82 -11.21
C LEU A 494 0.91 27.31 -11.57
N PRO A 495 0.10 28.07 -10.80
CA PRO A 495 0.10 29.52 -10.90
C PRO A 495 1.51 30.10 -10.81
N SER A 496 1.80 31.14 -11.61
CA SER A 496 3.15 31.71 -11.76
C SER A 496 3.81 32.07 -10.43
N TRP A 497 3.09 32.76 -9.56
CA TRP A 497 3.58 33.16 -8.24
C TRP A 497 4.04 31.97 -7.37
N MET A 498 3.46 30.78 -7.54
CA MET A 498 3.81 29.60 -6.74
C MET A 498 5.16 29.03 -7.18
N TRP A 499 5.34 28.73 -8.45
CA TRP A 499 6.61 28.16 -8.92
C TRP A 499 7.72 29.22 -8.92
N GLN A 500 7.43 30.50 -9.20
CA GLN A 500 8.40 31.59 -9.07
C GLN A 500 8.86 31.72 -7.62
N GLY A 501 7.91 31.78 -6.69
CA GLY A 501 8.21 31.85 -5.26
C GLY A 501 8.96 30.62 -4.74
N PHE A 502 8.70 29.44 -5.31
CA PHE A 502 9.42 28.23 -4.98
C PHE A 502 10.89 28.35 -5.41
N LEU A 503 11.14 28.74 -6.67
CA LEU A 503 12.51 28.88 -7.21
C LEU A 503 13.31 30.00 -6.55
N SER A 504 12.63 31.03 -6.03
CA SER A 504 13.23 32.17 -5.32
C SER A 504 13.37 31.96 -3.80
N SER A 505 12.82 30.87 -3.24
CA SER A 505 12.68 30.68 -1.79
C SER A 505 11.86 31.78 -1.09
N SER A 506 10.94 32.47 -1.78
CA SER A 506 10.10 33.51 -1.17
C SER A 506 8.79 33.01 -0.57
N LEU A 507 8.36 31.78 -0.90
CA LEU A 507 7.12 31.19 -0.35
C LEU A 507 7.23 30.93 1.15
N SER A 508 6.20 31.31 1.92
CA SER A 508 6.08 30.91 3.32
C SER A 508 5.86 29.39 3.46
N SER A 509 6.05 28.87 4.66
CA SER A 509 5.78 27.47 4.98
C SER A 509 4.31 27.09 4.73
N ALA A 510 3.38 28.03 4.93
CA ALA A 510 1.97 27.87 4.59
C ALA A 510 1.74 27.84 3.08
N ASP A 511 2.38 28.73 2.33
CA ASP A 511 2.31 28.72 0.86
C ASP A 511 2.91 27.45 0.28
N LEU A 512 3.97 26.89 0.88
CA LEU A 512 4.54 25.60 0.46
C LEU A 512 3.58 24.42 0.71
N MET A 513 2.75 24.47 1.77
CA MET A 513 1.67 23.49 1.96
C MET A 513 0.58 23.64 0.91
N LEU A 514 0.23 24.87 0.55
CA LEU A 514 -0.71 25.14 -0.53
C LEU A 514 -0.15 24.67 -1.87
N PHE A 515 1.11 24.97 -2.17
CA PHE A 515 1.86 24.49 -3.32
C PHE A 515 1.81 22.96 -3.39
N ALA A 516 2.05 22.26 -2.29
CA ALA A 516 2.00 20.79 -2.23
C ALA A 516 0.59 20.26 -2.54
N LEU A 517 -0.44 20.90 -2.00
CA LEU A 517 -1.83 20.55 -2.27
C LEU A 517 -2.17 20.75 -3.74
N TYR A 518 -1.81 21.89 -4.33
CA TYR A 518 -2.04 22.16 -5.75
C TYR A 518 -1.28 21.19 -6.63
N MET A 519 0.01 20.96 -6.39
CA MET A 519 0.82 19.93 -7.06
C MET A 519 0.10 18.58 -7.03
N PHE A 520 -0.38 18.15 -5.86
CA PHE A 520 -1.11 16.89 -5.73
C PHE A 520 -2.43 16.89 -6.52
N VAL A 521 -3.18 17.99 -6.51
CA VAL A 521 -4.47 18.12 -7.21
C VAL A 521 -4.30 18.09 -8.72
N ILE A 522 -3.27 18.72 -9.29
CA ILE A 522 -3.07 18.75 -10.76
C ILE A 522 -2.18 17.64 -11.29
N ALA A 523 -1.40 16.97 -10.43
CA ALA A 523 -0.52 15.86 -10.79
C ALA A 523 -1.29 14.70 -11.45
N ARG A 524 -0.62 14.01 -12.37
CA ARG A 524 -1.06 12.70 -12.86
C ARG A 524 -1.05 11.66 -11.73
N ASN A 525 -1.83 10.58 -11.88
CA ASN A 525 -2.03 9.59 -10.82
C ASN A 525 -0.75 8.84 -10.43
N ASP A 526 0.15 8.62 -11.38
CA ASP A 526 1.50 8.09 -11.18
C ASP A 526 2.31 8.96 -10.19
N LEU A 527 2.39 10.27 -10.45
CA LEU A 527 3.08 11.22 -9.58
C LEU A 527 2.38 11.37 -8.22
N ARG A 528 1.04 11.38 -8.17
CA ARG A 528 0.29 11.38 -6.89
C ARG A 528 0.66 10.17 -6.03
N MET A 529 0.73 8.99 -6.64
CA MET A 529 1.10 7.76 -5.94
C MET A 529 2.55 7.76 -5.47
N CYS A 530 3.44 8.30 -6.29
CA CYS A 530 4.83 8.53 -5.91
C CYS A 530 4.93 9.45 -4.69
N LEU A 531 4.25 10.60 -4.72
CA LEU A 531 4.22 11.57 -3.61
C LEU A 531 3.68 10.97 -2.30
N VAL A 532 2.58 10.23 -2.36
CA VAL A 532 1.99 9.59 -1.17
C VAL A 532 2.90 8.51 -0.61
N ARG A 533 3.48 7.68 -1.48
CA ARG A 533 4.44 6.65 -1.04
C ARG A 533 5.64 7.31 -0.37
N HIS A 534 6.24 8.31 -1.01
CA HIS A 534 7.39 9.07 -0.49
C HIS A 534 7.09 9.70 0.87
N LEU A 535 5.91 10.33 1.03
CA LEU A 535 5.48 10.91 2.31
C LEU A 535 5.40 9.89 3.45
N LEU A 536 5.03 8.64 3.15
CA LEU A 536 4.83 7.59 4.14
C LEU A 536 6.09 6.75 4.41
N SER A 537 6.95 6.55 3.41
CA SER A 537 8.09 5.64 3.49
C SER A 537 9.44 6.32 3.70
N ASP A 538 9.61 7.56 3.25
CA ASP A 538 10.90 8.26 3.35
C ASP A 538 11.02 9.01 4.69
N PRO A 539 12.17 8.94 5.40
CA PRO A 539 12.37 9.64 6.66
C PRO A 539 12.17 11.16 6.57
N THR A 540 12.41 11.77 5.41
CA THR A 540 12.18 13.21 5.20
C THR A 540 10.70 13.59 5.29
N GLY A 541 9.78 12.67 4.98
CA GLY A 541 8.33 12.88 5.15
C GLY A 541 7.96 13.05 6.62
N ALA A 542 8.44 12.15 7.48
CA ALA A 542 8.23 12.23 8.93
C ALA A 542 8.90 13.47 9.54
N THR A 543 10.12 13.80 9.11
CA THR A 543 10.84 15.01 9.54
C THR A 543 10.10 16.27 9.15
N MET A 544 9.61 16.37 7.92
CA MET A 544 8.80 17.50 7.45
C MET A 544 7.54 17.66 8.31
N ILE A 545 6.75 16.59 8.49
CA ILE A 545 5.54 16.61 9.32
C ILE A 545 5.87 17.07 10.75
N ARG A 546 6.91 16.52 11.37
CA ARG A 546 7.33 16.87 12.73
C ARG A 546 7.71 18.35 12.85
N THR A 547 8.51 18.87 11.92
CA THR A 547 8.94 20.28 11.93
C THR A 547 7.78 21.24 11.72
N TYR A 548 6.80 20.88 10.88
CA TYR A 548 5.58 21.65 10.70
C TYR A 548 4.67 21.62 11.94
N LEU A 549 4.56 20.46 12.61
CA LEU A 549 3.77 20.28 13.84
C LEU A 549 4.44 20.79 15.11
N THR A 550 5.74 21.12 15.06
CA THR A 550 6.44 21.72 16.20
C THR A 550 5.87 23.12 16.43
N VAL A 551 4.89 23.21 17.34
CA VAL A 551 4.28 24.47 17.79
C VAL A 551 5.06 24.94 19.02
N ARG A 552 5.78 26.06 18.90
CA ARG A 552 6.06 26.90 20.07
C ARG A 552 4.77 27.66 20.38
N ILE A 553 4.24 27.47 21.58
CA ILE A 553 3.12 28.24 22.13
C ILE A 553 3.52 29.70 22.14
N SER A 554 3.09 30.47 21.15
CA SER A 554 2.99 31.93 21.14
C SER A 554 2.20 32.30 19.89
N SER A 555 1.01 32.89 20.06
CA SER A 555 -0.01 33.19 19.05
C SER A 555 -0.81 32.00 18.49
N MET A 556 -1.78 31.53 19.28
CA MET A 556 -3.12 31.28 18.72
C MET A 556 -3.70 32.67 18.46
N ASP A 557 -4.12 33.00 17.25
CA ASP A 557 -5.43 32.62 16.73
C ASP A 557 -5.43 32.57 15.21
N ILE A 558 -6.34 31.77 14.65
CA ILE A 558 -6.74 31.61 13.23
C ILE A 558 -6.24 30.33 12.51
N VAL A 559 -5.07 29.74 12.80
CA VAL A 559 -4.56 28.62 11.96
C VAL A 559 -4.83 27.19 12.50
N SER A 560 -5.13 27.04 13.80
CA SER A 560 -5.36 25.72 14.43
C SER A 560 -6.57 24.93 13.87
N PRO A 561 -7.73 25.55 13.56
CA PRO A 561 -8.87 24.83 12.97
C PRO A 561 -8.60 24.37 11.53
N LEU A 562 -7.83 25.15 10.76
CA LEU A 562 -7.44 24.82 9.39
C LEU A 562 -6.43 23.67 9.34
N ILE A 563 -5.47 23.64 10.27
CA ILE A 563 -4.51 22.52 10.39
C ILE A 563 -5.22 21.24 10.83
N GLY A 564 -6.16 21.32 11.78
CA GLY A 564 -7.00 20.19 12.18
C GLY A 564 -7.91 19.69 11.06
N MET A 565 -8.48 20.61 10.27
CA MET A 565 -9.27 20.27 9.08
C MET A 565 -8.43 19.66 7.97
N VAL A 566 -7.23 20.19 7.68
CA VAL A 566 -6.33 19.64 6.66
C VAL A 566 -5.77 18.30 7.12
N HIS A 567 -5.43 18.12 8.40
CA HIS A 567 -4.99 16.83 8.94
C HIS A 567 -6.10 15.78 8.86
N SER A 568 -7.33 16.13 9.23
CA SER A 568 -8.51 15.26 9.11
C SER A 568 -8.90 15.01 7.65
N LEU A 569 -8.81 16.01 6.76
CA LEU A 569 -9.04 15.86 5.32
C LEU A 569 -7.94 15.01 4.69
N CYS A 570 -6.67 15.17 5.04
CA CYS A 570 -5.56 14.41 4.48
C CYS A 570 -5.58 12.96 4.97
N ILE A 571 -5.87 12.70 6.24
CA ILE A 571 -6.04 11.33 6.75
C ILE A 571 -7.30 10.69 6.16
N SER A 572 -8.42 11.40 6.12
CA SER A 572 -9.67 10.87 5.56
C SER A 572 -9.63 10.73 4.04
N ALA A 573 -8.94 11.62 3.32
CA ALA A 573 -8.69 11.52 1.88
C ALA A 573 -7.65 10.45 1.60
N ALA A 574 -6.55 10.32 2.35
CA ALA A 574 -5.58 9.22 2.20
C ALA A 574 -6.24 7.87 2.46
N ALA A 575 -7.06 7.76 3.51
CA ALA A 575 -7.85 6.57 3.78
C ALA A 575 -8.84 6.28 2.64
N ARG A 576 -9.62 7.28 2.16
CA ARG A 576 -10.58 7.12 1.06
C ARG A 576 -9.91 6.86 -0.30
N LEU A 577 -8.74 7.43 -0.56
CA LEU A 577 -7.96 7.27 -1.80
C LEU A 577 -7.19 5.95 -1.82
N SER A 578 -6.75 5.40 -0.67
CA SER A 578 -6.20 4.03 -0.59
C SER A 578 -7.19 2.96 -1.07
N TYR A 579 -8.49 3.20 -0.89
CA TYR A 579 -9.55 2.35 -1.44
C TYR A 579 -9.74 2.57 -2.95
N VAL A 580 -9.48 3.75 -3.51
CA VAL A 580 -9.68 4.05 -4.94
C VAL A 580 -8.46 3.67 -5.80
N VAL A 581 -7.25 3.75 -5.25
CA VAL A 581 -6.00 3.48 -5.96
C VAL A 581 -5.72 1.98 -6.11
N ASN A 582 -6.01 1.18 -5.07
CA ASN A 582 -5.68 -0.24 -5.06
C ASN A 582 -6.86 -1.12 -5.46
N VAL A 583 -7.81 -0.59 -6.23
CA VAL A 583 -9.01 -1.33 -6.65
C VAL A 583 -8.62 -2.58 -7.43
N ASP A 584 -7.77 -2.42 -8.44
CA ASP A 584 -7.30 -3.53 -9.28
C ASP A 584 -6.52 -4.57 -8.47
N GLN A 585 -5.56 -4.13 -7.64
CA GLN A 585 -4.81 -5.05 -6.77
C GLN A 585 -5.72 -5.79 -5.77
N ARG A 586 -6.76 -5.14 -5.24
CA ARG A 586 -7.73 -5.75 -4.32
C ARG A 586 -8.68 -6.71 -5.03
N ILE A 587 -9.05 -6.43 -6.28
CA ILE A 587 -9.82 -7.34 -7.12
C ILE A 587 -8.98 -8.55 -7.49
N ASP A 588 -7.71 -8.37 -7.86
CA ASP A 588 -6.78 -9.47 -8.14
C ASP A 588 -6.58 -10.35 -6.91
N SER A 589 -6.45 -9.73 -5.73
CA SER A 589 -6.36 -10.45 -4.45
C SER A 589 -7.67 -11.19 -4.13
N LEU A 590 -8.83 -10.56 -4.37
CA LEU A 590 -10.15 -11.20 -4.21
C LEU A 590 -10.33 -12.35 -5.19
N SER A 591 -9.93 -12.20 -6.45
CA SER A 591 -9.98 -13.25 -7.48
C SER A 591 -9.09 -14.43 -7.11
N THR A 592 -7.90 -14.15 -6.59
CA THR A 592 -6.96 -15.20 -6.13
C THR A 592 -7.55 -15.96 -4.94
N ALA A 593 -8.04 -15.25 -3.92
CA ALA A 593 -8.68 -15.87 -2.76
C ALA A 593 -9.96 -16.64 -3.16
N LEU A 594 -10.71 -16.13 -4.14
CA LEU A 594 -11.91 -16.80 -4.66
C LEU A 594 -11.58 -18.11 -5.37
N ASN A 595 -10.51 -18.13 -6.16
CA ASN A 595 -10.04 -19.36 -6.80
C ASN A 595 -9.59 -20.40 -5.77
N GLU A 596 -8.83 -19.99 -4.75
CA GLU A 596 -8.45 -20.90 -3.65
C GLU A 596 -9.69 -21.45 -2.91
N LEU A 597 -10.71 -20.60 -2.67
CA LEU A 597 -11.96 -21.00 -2.04
C LEU A 597 -12.73 -22.03 -2.90
N LYS A 598 -12.77 -21.83 -4.22
CA LYS A 598 -13.37 -22.77 -5.19
C LYS A 598 -12.65 -24.11 -5.21
N ASP A 599 -11.32 -24.09 -5.25
CA ASP A 599 -10.50 -25.31 -5.23
C ASP A 599 -10.78 -26.13 -3.97
N LYS A 600 -10.79 -25.48 -2.79
CA LYS A 600 -11.12 -26.13 -1.51
C LYS A 600 -12.55 -26.65 -1.47
N ARG A 601 -13.52 -25.91 -2.02
CA ARG A 601 -14.92 -26.34 -2.13
C ARG A 601 -15.04 -27.58 -3.00
N ASP A 602 -14.36 -27.62 -4.14
CA ASP A 602 -14.44 -28.75 -5.06
C ASP A 602 -13.74 -29.99 -4.51
N ASP A 603 -12.63 -29.81 -3.80
CA ASP A 603 -12.00 -30.89 -3.01
C ASP A 603 -12.94 -31.44 -1.93
N LEU A 604 -13.63 -30.56 -1.22
CA LEU A 604 -14.55 -30.94 -0.14
C LEU A 604 -15.82 -31.60 -0.67
N LYS A 605 -16.39 -31.09 -1.77
CA LYS A 605 -17.53 -31.72 -2.47
C LYS A 605 -17.18 -33.13 -2.93
N ARG A 606 -16.00 -33.34 -3.55
CA ARG A 606 -15.52 -34.69 -3.90
C ARG A 606 -15.35 -35.61 -2.69
N LYS A 607 -14.93 -35.07 -1.54
CA LYS A 607 -14.83 -35.85 -0.28
C LYS A 607 -16.21 -36.25 0.25
N VAL A 608 -17.18 -35.32 0.20
CA VAL A 608 -18.57 -35.58 0.59
C VAL A 608 -19.22 -36.60 -0.33
N GLU A 609 -19.09 -36.45 -1.65
CA GLU A 609 -19.64 -37.40 -2.64
C GLU A 609 -19.09 -38.82 -2.42
N ARG A 610 -17.80 -38.97 -2.11
CA ARG A 610 -17.22 -40.28 -1.77
C ARG A 610 -17.82 -40.85 -0.47
N ALA A 611 -17.99 -40.02 0.54
CA ALA A 611 -18.58 -40.47 1.81
C ALA A 611 -20.07 -40.83 1.65
N GLU A 612 -20.81 -40.13 0.78
CA GLU A 612 -22.20 -40.44 0.45
C GLU A 612 -22.34 -41.77 -0.30
N VAL A 613 -21.40 -42.12 -1.19
CA VAL A 613 -21.33 -43.44 -1.82
C VAL A 613 -21.10 -44.55 -0.78
N GLU A 614 -20.40 -44.23 0.31
CA GLU A 614 -20.15 -45.10 1.45
C GLU A 614 -21.31 -45.08 2.49
N GLY A 615 -22.40 -44.35 2.23
CA GLY A 615 -23.60 -44.30 3.07
C GLY A 615 -23.53 -43.32 4.24
N LEU A 616 -22.51 -42.46 4.31
CA LEU A 616 -22.35 -41.42 5.35
C LEU A 616 -23.03 -40.12 4.93
N THR A 617 -23.35 -39.27 5.91
CA THR A 617 -23.98 -37.96 5.66
C THR A 617 -23.03 -36.81 5.96
N CYS A 618 -23.00 -35.83 5.06
CA CYS A 618 -22.22 -34.60 5.23
C CYS A 618 -22.51 -33.93 6.58
N THR A 619 -21.47 -33.56 7.32
CA THR A 619 -21.65 -32.88 8.61
C THR A 619 -22.29 -31.51 8.42
N SER A 620 -23.00 -31.04 9.46
CA SER A 620 -23.64 -29.71 9.44
C SER A 620 -22.63 -28.57 9.30
N GLN A 621 -21.40 -28.75 9.81
CA GLN A 621 -20.32 -27.77 9.69
C GLN A 621 -19.84 -27.64 8.24
N VAL A 622 -19.62 -28.77 7.56
CA VAL A 622 -19.24 -28.81 6.13
C VAL A 622 -20.35 -28.25 5.26
N LYS A 623 -21.60 -28.66 5.49
CA LYS A 623 -22.77 -28.15 4.76
C LYS A 623 -22.92 -26.63 4.91
N GLY A 624 -22.80 -26.12 6.13
CA GLY A 624 -22.85 -24.68 6.39
C GLY A 624 -21.65 -23.92 5.81
N TRP A 625 -20.47 -24.54 5.73
CA TRP A 625 -19.31 -23.94 5.10
C TRP A 625 -19.50 -23.85 3.57
N LEU A 626 -19.93 -24.93 2.92
CA LEU A 626 -20.23 -24.95 1.48
C LEU A 626 -21.27 -23.88 1.10
N GLN A 627 -22.34 -23.72 1.89
CA GLN A 627 -23.34 -22.67 1.67
C GLN A 627 -22.76 -21.25 1.78
N ARG A 628 -21.89 -21.00 2.77
CA ARG A 628 -21.24 -19.68 2.92
C ARG A 628 -20.26 -19.38 1.78
N VAL A 629 -19.61 -20.41 1.25
CA VAL A 629 -18.74 -20.28 0.07
C VAL A 629 -19.54 -19.90 -1.17
N GLU A 630 -20.67 -20.57 -1.42
CA GLU A 630 -21.55 -20.25 -2.56
C GLU A 630 -22.07 -18.80 -2.51
N VAL A 631 -22.39 -18.29 -1.31
CA VAL A 631 -22.78 -16.87 -1.11
C VAL A 631 -21.63 -15.92 -1.48
N ILE A 632 -20.40 -16.20 -1.01
CA ILE A 632 -19.23 -15.35 -1.33
C ILE A 632 -18.91 -15.41 -2.82
N GLU A 633 -19.07 -16.57 -3.47
CA GLU A 633 -18.85 -16.73 -4.91
C GLU A 633 -19.84 -15.92 -5.74
N ALA A 634 -21.12 -15.96 -5.40
CA ALA A 634 -22.15 -15.17 -6.07
C ALA A 634 -21.91 -13.66 -5.88
N GLU A 635 -21.64 -13.22 -4.64
CA GLU A 635 -21.35 -11.81 -4.33
C GLU A 635 -20.07 -11.31 -5.04
N SER A 636 -19.04 -12.15 -5.14
CA SER A 636 -17.76 -11.79 -5.77
C SER A 636 -17.85 -11.75 -7.30
N SER A 637 -18.58 -12.69 -7.91
CA SER A 637 -18.78 -12.74 -9.37
C SER A 637 -19.53 -11.51 -9.87
N SER A 638 -20.59 -11.09 -9.17
CA SER A 638 -21.33 -9.86 -9.49
C SER A 638 -20.45 -8.60 -9.44
N ILE A 639 -19.49 -8.51 -8.51
CA ILE A 639 -18.57 -7.36 -8.42
C ILE A 639 -17.56 -7.37 -9.56
N ILE A 640 -17.01 -8.54 -9.90
CA ILE A 640 -16.04 -8.69 -10.99
C ILE A 640 -16.69 -8.33 -12.34
N GLU A 641 -17.92 -8.80 -12.59
CA GLU A 641 -18.71 -8.44 -13.78
C GLU A 641 -19.00 -6.92 -13.85
N ASP A 642 -19.42 -6.31 -12.74
CA ASP A 642 -19.65 -4.87 -12.63
C ASP A 642 -18.41 -4.03 -13.01
N LEU A 643 -17.21 -4.54 -12.77
CA LEU A 643 -15.94 -3.88 -13.08
C LEU A 643 -15.51 -4.09 -14.54
N GLU A 644 -15.68 -5.30 -15.07
CA GLU A 644 -15.41 -5.60 -16.49
C GLU A 644 -16.36 -4.86 -17.44
N GLN A 645 -17.61 -4.65 -17.03
CA GLN A 645 -18.58 -3.87 -17.78
C GLN A 645 -18.23 -2.37 -17.77
N ARG A 646 -17.64 -1.87 -16.68
CA ARG A 646 -17.17 -0.48 -16.56
C ARG A 646 -15.85 -0.22 -17.31
N ARG A 647 -14.95 -1.20 -17.40
CA ARG A 647 -13.73 -1.12 -18.24
C ARG A 647 -14.05 -0.97 -19.74
N ARG A 648 -15.25 -1.39 -20.17
CA ARG A 648 -15.72 -1.29 -21.56
C ARG A 648 -16.42 0.03 -21.92
N CYS A 649 -16.70 0.92 -20.96
CA CYS A 649 -17.29 2.24 -21.22
C CYS A 649 -16.25 3.36 -21.04
N CYS A 650 -16.00 4.15 -22.08
CA CYS A 650 -15.05 5.26 -22.03
C CYS A 650 -15.74 6.64 -21.95
N VAL A 651 -15.09 7.52 -21.17
CA VAL A 651 -15.14 8.99 -21.14
C VAL A 651 -16.43 9.64 -20.62
N GLY A 652 -16.33 10.20 -19.41
CA GLY A 652 -17.25 11.23 -18.92
C GLY A 652 -18.08 10.82 -17.70
N CYS A 653 -17.86 11.52 -16.59
CA CYS A 653 -18.71 11.63 -15.39
C CYS A 653 -18.54 10.61 -14.23
N ASN A 654 -18.28 11.18 -13.04
CA ASN A 654 -18.55 10.67 -11.68
C ASN A 654 -17.90 9.35 -11.18
N ALA A 655 -16.73 8.96 -11.69
CA ALA A 655 -16.08 7.71 -11.30
C ALA A 655 -15.64 7.61 -9.81
N CYS A 656 -15.19 8.69 -9.15
CA CYS A 656 -14.49 8.58 -7.84
C CYS A 656 -15.37 8.04 -6.68
N CYS A 657 -16.64 8.44 -6.60
CA CYS A 657 -17.55 8.00 -5.53
C CYS A 657 -18.06 6.55 -5.73
N SER A 658 -18.05 6.04 -6.95
CA SER A 658 -18.56 4.71 -7.29
C SER A 658 -17.49 3.62 -7.15
N THR A 659 -16.23 3.93 -7.50
CA THR A 659 -15.09 3.02 -7.36
C THR A 659 -14.71 2.78 -5.89
N TYR A 660 -14.85 3.80 -5.03
CA TYR A 660 -14.69 3.65 -3.57
C TYR A 660 -15.70 2.63 -2.98
N LYS A 661 -16.97 2.69 -3.40
CA LYS A 661 -18.01 1.75 -2.93
C LYS A 661 -17.70 0.31 -3.36
N LEU A 662 -17.24 0.12 -4.59
CA LEU A 662 -16.82 -1.19 -5.11
C LEU A 662 -15.61 -1.74 -4.36
N SER A 663 -14.55 -0.94 -4.17
CA SER A 663 -13.36 -1.34 -3.43
C SER A 663 -13.65 -1.72 -1.97
N LYS A 664 -14.52 -0.96 -1.31
CA LYS A 664 -14.95 -1.25 0.07
C LYS A 664 -15.73 -2.57 0.14
N LYS A 665 -16.58 -2.87 -0.85
CA LYS A 665 -17.26 -4.17 -0.96
C LYS A 665 -16.26 -5.30 -1.22
N ALA A 666 -15.35 -5.14 -2.18
CA ALA A 666 -14.30 -6.11 -2.51
C ALA A 666 -13.40 -6.42 -1.30
N SER A 667 -12.99 -5.40 -0.53
CA SER A 667 -12.17 -5.61 0.68
C SER A 667 -12.91 -6.35 1.79
N LYS A 668 -14.22 -6.11 1.95
CA LYS A 668 -15.03 -6.87 2.92
C LYS A 668 -15.18 -8.32 2.51
N LEU A 669 -15.38 -8.58 1.22
CA LEU A 669 -15.46 -9.93 0.67
C LEU A 669 -14.13 -10.67 0.76
N LEU A 670 -13.00 -10.01 0.48
CA LEU A 670 -11.67 -10.60 0.63
C LEU A 670 -11.42 -11.07 2.06
N ASN A 671 -11.79 -10.26 3.06
CA ASN A 671 -11.67 -10.66 4.47
C ASN A 671 -12.56 -11.86 4.81
N ARG A 672 -13.82 -11.85 4.34
CA ARG A 672 -14.75 -12.98 4.51
C ARG A 672 -14.23 -14.26 3.82
N ALA A 673 -13.65 -14.13 2.63
CA ALA A 673 -13.08 -15.24 1.88
C ALA A 673 -11.88 -15.83 2.61
N ASN A 674 -10.92 -15.00 3.05
CA ASN A 674 -9.76 -15.44 3.83
C ASN A 674 -10.15 -16.10 5.16
N GLU A 675 -11.18 -15.60 5.82
CA GLU A 675 -11.74 -16.22 7.03
C GLU A 675 -12.29 -17.63 6.74
N LEU A 676 -13.03 -17.81 5.63
CA LEU A 676 -13.51 -19.13 5.24
C LEU A 676 -12.39 -20.06 4.78
N ILE A 677 -11.37 -19.55 4.09
CA ILE A 677 -10.16 -20.31 3.70
C ILE A 677 -9.47 -20.88 4.94
N GLY A 678 -9.34 -20.08 6.01
CA GLY A 678 -8.78 -20.51 7.29
C GLY A 678 -9.68 -21.51 8.04
N LYS A 679 -10.99 -21.41 7.87
CA LYS A 679 -11.99 -22.33 8.46
C LYS A 679 -12.31 -23.54 7.58
N GLY A 680 -11.64 -23.71 6.44
CA GLY A 680 -11.92 -24.74 5.44
C GLY A 680 -11.17 -26.06 5.64
N ALA A 681 -10.43 -26.21 6.74
CA ALA A 681 -9.77 -27.46 7.10
C ALA A 681 -10.70 -28.29 8.00
N PHE A 682 -11.26 -29.36 7.44
CA PHE A 682 -12.11 -30.31 8.16
C PHE A 682 -11.43 -31.68 8.18
N ASP A 683 -11.14 -32.18 9.38
CA ASP A 683 -10.59 -33.53 9.57
C ASP A 683 -11.67 -34.61 9.37
N VAL A 684 -12.91 -34.31 9.77
CA VAL A 684 -14.09 -35.17 9.59
C VAL A 684 -15.10 -34.45 8.68
N VAL A 685 -15.41 -35.07 7.55
CA VAL A 685 -16.23 -34.47 6.48
C VAL A 685 -17.66 -35.02 6.42
N ALA A 686 -17.88 -36.21 6.96
CA ALA A 686 -19.17 -36.88 7.03
C ALA A 686 -19.25 -37.72 8.31
N ASP A 687 -20.45 -37.85 8.86
CA ASP A 687 -20.78 -38.65 10.03
C ASP A 687 -21.83 -39.70 9.65
N ASP A 688 -21.97 -40.74 10.47
CA ASP A 688 -23.05 -41.71 10.35
C ASP A 688 -24.41 -40.97 10.35
N PRO A 689 -25.33 -41.30 9.41
CA PRO A 689 -26.66 -40.72 9.42
C PRO A 689 -27.34 -40.96 10.77
N ILE A 690 -27.98 -39.92 11.31
CA ILE A 690 -28.90 -40.10 12.44
C ILE A 690 -29.96 -41.09 11.96
N PRO A 691 -30.11 -42.28 12.57
CA PRO A 691 -31.06 -43.27 12.08
C PRO A 691 -32.46 -42.65 12.07
N ASP A 692 -33.12 -42.66 10.92
CA ASP A 692 -34.48 -42.15 10.80
C ASP A 692 -35.37 -42.76 11.87
N ALA A 693 -36.36 -42.03 12.38
CA ALA A 693 -37.26 -42.56 13.39
C ALA A 693 -38.10 -43.75 12.85
N VAL A 694 -38.29 -43.85 11.53
CA VAL A 694 -39.06 -44.89 10.85
C VAL A 694 -38.29 -45.34 9.61
N GLU A 695 -38.18 -46.65 9.39
CA GLU A 695 -37.57 -47.20 8.17
C GLU A 695 -38.68 -47.60 7.20
N GLU A 696 -38.59 -47.23 5.92
CA GLU A 696 -39.62 -47.59 4.94
C GLU A 696 -39.60 -49.09 4.64
N MET A 697 -40.75 -49.75 4.81
CA MET A 697 -40.91 -51.16 4.49
C MET A 697 -41.42 -51.33 3.06
N PRO A 698 -40.75 -52.10 2.18
CA PRO A 698 -41.25 -52.40 0.84
C PRO A 698 -42.64 -53.06 0.91
N SER A 699 -43.66 -52.35 0.43
CA SER A 699 -45.07 -52.77 0.50
C SER A 699 -45.82 -52.41 -0.78
N ARG A 700 -46.74 -53.29 -1.20
CA ARG A 700 -47.78 -52.98 -2.19
C ARG A 700 -48.95 -52.25 -1.51
N PRO A 701 -49.79 -51.49 -2.25
CA PRO A 701 -50.99 -50.88 -1.68
C PRO A 701 -51.89 -51.90 -0.99
N ALA A 702 -52.34 -51.59 0.23
CA ALA A 702 -53.28 -52.46 0.94
C ALA A 702 -54.70 -52.27 0.38
N VAL A 703 -55.25 -53.30 -0.26
CA VAL A 703 -56.64 -53.32 -0.79
C VAL A 703 -57.60 -53.79 0.31
N GLY A 704 -58.75 -53.13 0.49
CA GLY A 704 -59.82 -53.50 1.44
C GLY A 704 -59.52 -53.41 2.94
N LEU A 705 -58.28 -53.09 3.34
CA LEU A 705 -57.85 -53.06 4.75
C LEU A 705 -57.92 -51.65 5.38
N ASN A 706 -58.52 -50.69 4.69
CA ASN A 706 -58.56 -49.27 5.08
C ASN A 706 -59.31 -49.03 6.40
N MET A 707 -60.32 -49.83 6.71
CA MET A 707 -61.14 -49.67 7.91
C MET A 707 -60.39 -50.12 9.17
N ILE A 708 -59.68 -51.27 9.11
CA ILE A 708 -58.81 -51.77 10.19
C ILE A 708 -57.58 -50.86 10.35
N LYS A 709 -57.03 -50.37 9.24
CA LYS A 709 -55.96 -49.38 9.22
C LYS A 709 -56.39 -48.08 9.93
N SER A 710 -57.57 -47.56 9.62
CA SER A 710 -58.10 -46.33 10.23
C SER A 710 -58.47 -46.52 11.70
N SER A 711 -59.04 -47.67 12.08
CA SER A 711 -59.37 -47.96 13.49
C SER A 711 -58.11 -48.17 14.33
N THR A 712 -57.06 -48.76 13.75
CA THR A 712 -55.77 -48.92 14.42
C THR A 712 -55.10 -47.57 14.60
N ILE A 713 -55.23 -46.60 13.66
CA ILE A 713 -54.45 -45.34 13.57
C ILE A 713 -55.17 -44.08 14.08
N SER A 714 -56.50 -44.08 14.20
CA SER A 714 -57.29 -42.92 14.66
C SER A 714 -57.65 -42.96 16.16
N GLY A 715 -57.82 -41.78 16.77
CA GLY A 715 -57.69 -41.49 18.20
C GLY A 715 -58.49 -42.27 19.26
N ARG A 716 -59.41 -43.18 18.89
CA ARG A 716 -60.03 -44.13 19.84
C ARG A 716 -59.31 -45.48 19.89
N GLY A 717 -58.60 -45.87 18.84
CA GLY A 717 -57.78 -47.09 18.76
C GLY A 717 -56.31 -46.88 19.12
N TRP A 718 -55.94 -45.76 19.74
CA TRP A 718 -54.58 -45.55 20.26
C TRP A 718 -54.55 -45.52 21.80
N SER A 719 -55.63 -45.93 22.47
CA SER A 719 -55.74 -46.01 23.94
C SER A 719 -55.00 -47.21 24.54
N TRP A 720 -54.84 -48.29 23.76
CA TRP A 720 -54.16 -49.50 24.19
C TRP A 720 -52.70 -49.51 23.75
N ASN A 721 -51.83 -50.09 24.57
CA ASN A 721 -50.38 -50.14 24.31
C ASN A 721 -49.93 -51.41 23.59
N SER A 722 -50.75 -52.47 23.57
CA SER A 722 -50.49 -53.66 22.77
C SER A 722 -51.69 -54.06 21.91
N TRP A 723 -51.44 -54.25 20.60
CA TRP A 723 -52.43 -54.58 19.58
C TRP A 723 -52.02 -55.84 18.84
N ASN A 724 -53.00 -56.70 18.56
CA ASN A 724 -52.74 -57.94 17.84
C ASN A 724 -53.63 -58.04 16.63
N LEU A 725 -53.03 -58.44 15.52
CA LEU A 725 -53.73 -58.79 14.29
C LEU A 725 -53.65 -60.31 14.12
N TRP A 726 -54.78 -61.00 14.21
CA TRP A 726 -54.84 -62.46 14.10
C TRP A 726 -55.75 -62.94 12.96
N ASN A 727 -55.59 -64.21 12.56
CA ASN A 727 -56.21 -64.95 11.43
C ASN A 727 -55.21 -65.30 10.29
N GLY A 728 -55.31 -66.49 9.70
CA GLY A 728 -54.34 -66.99 8.70
C GLY A 728 -54.60 -66.48 7.28
N GLY A 729 -53.55 -66.10 6.54
CA GLY A 729 -53.66 -65.83 5.09
C GLY A 729 -54.35 -64.53 4.64
N VAL A 730 -54.75 -63.65 5.57
CA VAL A 730 -55.57 -62.45 5.29
C VAL A 730 -54.79 -61.15 5.02
N GLY A 731 -53.49 -61.21 4.73
CA GLY A 731 -52.69 -60.01 4.40
C GLY A 731 -52.21 -59.16 5.59
N LYS A 732 -52.12 -59.74 6.80
CA LYS A 732 -51.70 -59.03 8.02
C LYS A 732 -50.30 -58.41 7.95
N THR A 733 -49.33 -59.10 7.33
CA THR A 733 -47.99 -58.56 7.09
C THR A 733 -48.06 -57.29 6.24
N THR A 734 -48.87 -57.29 5.18
CA THR A 734 -49.11 -56.12 4.32
C THR A 734 -49.76 -54.98 5.11
N LEU A 735 -50.71 -55.29 5.99
CA LEU A 735 -51.32 -54.30 6.89
C LEU A 735 -50.29 -53.71 7.85
N LEU A 736 -49.47 -54.54 8.50
CA LEU A 736 -48.43 -54.10 9.43
C LEU A 736 -47.39 -53.22 8.72
N LYS A 737 -46.97 -53.59 7.50
CA LYS A 737 -46.07 -52.77 6.66
C LYS A 737 -46.70 -51.42 6.31
N THR A 738 -47.99 -51.42 5.98
CA THR A 738 -48.73 -50.19 5.70
C THR A 738 -48.80 -49.30 6.94
N ILE A 739 -49.03 -49.88 8.14
CA ILE A 739 -48.99 -49.16 9.42
C ILE A 739 -47.61 -48.55 9.65
N ASN A 740 -46.53 -49.31 9.44
CA ASN A 740 -45.17 -48.80 9.55
C ASN A 740 -44.96 -47.57 8.66
N ASN A 741 -45.28 -47.69 7.37
CA ASN A 741 -45.00 -46.63 6.40
C ASN A 741 -45.92 -45.40 6.57
N GLU A 742 -47.07 -45.54 7.22
CA GLU A 742 -47.86 -44.36 7.60
C GLU A 742 -47.08 -43.42 8.52
N PHE A 743 -46.20 -43.95 9.37
CA PHE A 743 -45.36 -43.16 10.25
C PHE A 743 -44.24 -42.41 9.53
N LEU A 744 -43.95 -42.72 8.26
CA LEU A 744 -43.01 -41.91 7.46
C LEU A 744 -43.58 -40.52 7.13
N THR A 745 -44.91 -40.39 7.02
CA THR A 745 -45.57 -39.18 6.54
C THR A 745 -46.46 -38.50 7.60
N LYS A 746 -46.99 -39.26 8.56
CA LYS A 746 -47.83 -38.71 9.63
C LYS A 746 -46.99 -38.29 10.84
N HIS A 747 -47.29 -37.12 11.41
CA HIS A 747 -46.68 -36.69 12.66
C HIS A 747 -46.92 -37.71 13.78
N HIS A 748 -45.83 -38.19 14.39
CA HIS A 748 -45.85 -39.09 15.54
C HIS A 748 -44.89 -38.64 16.63
N HIS A 749 -45.02 -39.26 17.80
CA HIS A 749 -44.23 -38.94 18.99
C HIS A 749 -43.22 -40.03 19.37
N PHE A 750 -43.09 -41.08 18.56
CA PHE A 750 -42.07 -42.12 18.74
C PHE A 750 -40.71 -41.60 18.32
N ASP A 751 -39.71 -41.86 19.16
CA ASP A 751 -38.31 -41.61 18.90
C ASP A 751 -37.71 -42.69 17.97
N VAL A 752 -38.33 -43.88 17.92
CA VAL A 752 -37.95 -44.98 17.02
C VAL A 752 -39.12 -45.96 16.76
N VAL A 753 -39.27 -46.41 15.51
CA VAL A 753 -40.17 -47.47 15.07
C VAL A 753 -39.33 -48.66 14.59
N ILE A 754 -39.57 -49.82 15.20
CA ILE A 754 -38.75 -51.02 15.04
C ILE A 754 -39.61 -52.13 14.44
N TRP A 755 -39.25 -52.60 13.26
CA TRP A 755 -39.83 -53.79 12.63
C TRP A 755 -38.98 -55.02 12.92
N VAL A 756 -39.60 -56.12 13.35
CA VAL A 756 -38.92 -57.40 13.56
C VAL A 756 -39.75 -58.53 12.98
N VAL A 757 -39.13 -59.37 12.13
CA VAL A 757 -39.72 -60.64 11.70
C VAL A 757 -39.27 -61.73 12.66
N VAL A 758 -40.22 -62.37 13.34
CA VAL A 758 -39.88 -63.33 14.42
C VAL A 758 -39.53 -64.71 13.85
N SER A 759 -40.39 -65.31 13.02
CA SER A 759 -40.23 -66.68 12.48
C SER A 759 -40.07 -67.77 13.55
N LYS A 760 -40.10 -69.06 13.17
CA LYS A 760 -40.18 -70.20 14.13
C LYS A 760 -38.90 -70.49 14.94
N GLU A 761 -37.71 -70.05 14.52
CA GLU A 761 -36.44 -70.48 15.12
C GLU A 761 -35.63 -69.32 15.71
N PHE A 762 -35.10 -69.50 16.93
CA PHE A 762 -34.25 -68.56 17.70
C PHE A 762 -34.85 -67.17 17.94
N VAL A 763 -36.04 -67.15 18.54
CA VAL A 763 -36.89 -65.95 18.78
C VAL A 763 -36.14 -64.82 19.51
N ALA A 764 -35.47 -65.10 20.65
CA ALA A 764 -34.86 -64.04 21.45
C ALA A 764 -33.64 -63.38 20.78
N ASP A 765 -32.72 -64.17 20.22
CA ASP A 765 -31.50 -63.64 19.56
C ASP A 765 -31.83 -62.75 18.36
N LYS A 766 -32.74 -63.22 17.50
CA LYS A 766 -33.16 -62.46 16.31
C LYS A 766 -33.79 -61.13 16.67
N ILE A 767 -34.64 -61.11 17.71
CA ILE A 767 -35.26 -59.87 18.18
C ILE A 767 -34.20 -58.94 18.78
N GLN A 768 -33.29 -59.45 19.60
CA GLN A 768 -32.22 -58.64 20.19
C GLN A 768 -31.32 -58.01 19.12
N ARG A 769 -30.92 -58.77 18.11
CA ARG A 769 -30.09 -58.26 17.00
C ARG A 769 -30.83 -57.22 16.18
N ALA A 770 -32.09 -57.49 15.80
CA ALA A 770 -32.90 -56.54 15.04
C ALA A 770 -33.13 -55.23 15.81
N VAL A 771 -33.52 -55.32 17.08
CA VAL A 771 -33.72 -54.16 17.96
C VAL A 771 -32.39 -53.42 18.19
N GLY A 772 -31.30 -54.14 18.44
CA GLY A 772 -29.99 -53.55 18.67
C GLY A 772 -29.43 -52.79 17.49
N ALA A 773 -29.48 -53.40 16.30
CA ALA A 773 -29.11 -52.76 15.05
C ALA A 773 -29.92 -51.47 14.86
N ARG A 774 -31.24 -51.54 15.11
CA ARG A 774 -32.13 -50.38 14.97
C ARG A 774 -31.85 -49.26 15.98
N LEU A 775 -31.35 -49.61 17.17
CA LEU A 775 -30.97 -48.65 18.21
C LEU A 775 -29.53 -48.13 18.06
N GLY A 776 -28.76 -48.63 17.08
CA GLY A 776 -27.35 -48.30 16.91
C GLY A 776 -26.47 -48.82 18.07
N LEU A 777 -26.85 -49.94 18.68
CA LEU A 777 -26.10 -50.54 19.78
C LEU A 777 -24.86 -51.29 19.24
N PRO A 778 -23.66 -51.02 19.78
CA PRO A 778 -22.48 -51.81 19.44
C PRO A 778 -22.58 -53.20 20.07
N TRP A 779 -22.35 -54.22 19.23
CA TRP A 779 -22.37 -55.63 19.59
C TRP A 779 -20.97 -56.22 19.50
N GLU A 780 -20.53 -56.91 20.55
CA GLU A 780 -19.38 -57.82 20.44
C GLU A 780 -19.91 -59.25 20.25
N GLU A 781 -19.25 -60.04 19.39
CA GLU A 781 -19.71 -61.40 19.07
C GLU A 781 -19.77 -62.32 20.30
N SER A 782 -18.94 -62.03 21.32
CA SER A 782 -18.83 -62.76 22.59
C SER A 782 -19.91 -62.43 23.63
N GLU A 783 -20.80 -61.46 23.41
CA GLU A 783 -21.80 -61.06 24.42
C GLU A 783 -22.94 -62.08 24.59
N SER A 784 -23.30 -62.37 25.84
CA SER A 784 -24.42 -63.26 26.18
C SER A 784 -25.78 -62.59 25.98
N HIS A 785 -26.85 -63.38 25.79
CA HIS A 785 -28.23 -62.88 25.62
C HIS A 785 -28.66 -61.91 26.74
N GLU A 786 -28.24 -62.13 27.98
CA GLU A 786 -28.58 -61.30 29.13
C GLU A 786 -27.88 -59.94 29.08
N GLN A 787 -26.60 -59.92 28.66
CA GLN A 787 -25.86 -58.67 28.46
C GLN A 787 -26.50 -57.83 27.34
N ARG A 788 -26.93 -58.50 26.27
CA ARG A 788 -27.66 -57.88 25.17
C ARG A 788 -29.00 -57.30 25.61
N ALA A 789 -29.78 -58.07 26.37
CA ALA A 789 -31.05 -57.62 26.95
C ALA A 789 -30.87 -56.38 27.84
N LEU A 790 -29.84 -56.33 28.68
CA LEU A 790 -29.60 -55.21 29.59
C LEU A 790 -29.27 -53.91 28.84
N LYS A 791 -28.46 -53.98 27.77
CA LYS A 791 -28.15 -52.84 26.90
C LYS A 791 -29.41 -52.29 26.24
N ILE A 792 -30.21 -53.18 25.65
CA ILE A 792 -31.49 -52.85 25.02
C ILE A 792 -32.43 -52.18 26.04
N HIS A 793 -32.57 -52.77 27.22
CA HIS A 793 -33.45 -52.27 28.27
C HIS A 793 -33.09 -50.86 28.73
N LYS A 794 -31.80 -50.59 28.97
CA LYS A 794 -31.30 -49.28 29.40
C LYS A 794 -31.63 -48.18 28.41
N LEU A 795 -31.49 -48.44 27.11
CA LEU A 795 -31.81 -47.46 26.06
C LEU A 795 -33.31 -47.33 25.81
N MET A 796 -34.02 -48.45 25.66
CA MET A 796 -35.46 -48.42 25.35
C MET A 796 -36.29 -47.80 26.48
N ARG A 797 -35.87 -47.89 27.74
CA ARG A 797 -36.55 -47.21 28.86
C ARG A 797 -36.54 -45.68 28.73
N ARG A 798 -35.58 -45.11 27.99
CA ARG A 798 -35.42 -43.66 27.80
C ARG A 798 -36.03 -43.15 26.49
N LYS A 799 -36.49 -44.05 25.61
CA LYS A 799 -37.06 -43.73 24.30
C LYS A 799 -38.54 -44.12 24.24
N LYS A 800 -39.31 -43.34 23.50
CA LYS A 800 -40.68 -43.68 23.09
C LYS A 800 -40.58 -44.51 21.82
N PHE A 801 -41.07 -45.74 21.82
CA PHE A 801 -40.93 -46.63 20.67
C PHE A 801 -42.24 -47.27 20.23
N LEU A 802 -42.31 -47.61 18.94
CA LEU A 802 -43.32 -48.51 18.39
C LEU A 802 -42.61 -49.76 17.89
N LEU A 803 -42.90 -50.91 18.49
CA LEU A 803 -42.35 -52.21 18.11
C LEU A 803 -43.40 -52.98 17.30
N LEU A 804 -43.05 -53.36 16.07
CA LEU A 804 -43.89 -54.11 15.15
C LEU A 804 -43.29 -55.50 14.97
N LEU A 805 -43.93 -56.53 15.55
CA LEU A 805 -43.48 -57.92 15.46
C LEU A 805 -44.32 -58.68 14.43
N ASP A 806 -43.71 -59.08 13.32
CA ASP A 806 -44.38 -59.83 12.26
C ASP A 806 -44.17 -61.35 12.42
N ASP A 807 -45.25 -62.09 12.16
CA ASP A 807 -45.32 -63.55 12.12
C ASP A 807 -44.87 -64.22 13.43
N VAL A 808 -45.55 -63.86 14.53
CA VAL A 808 -45.34 -64.45 15.86
C VAL A 808 -46.06 -65.80 15.97
N TRP A 809 -45.29 -66.88 16.19
CA TRP A 809 -45.80 -68.25 16.28
C TRP A 809 -46.08 -68.74 17.71
N GLU A 810 -45.31 -68.28 18.69
CA GLU A 810 -45.39 -68.66 20.09
C GLU A 810 -45.29 -67.41 20.99
N GLY A 811 -45.72 -67.50 22.25
CA GLY A 811 -45.66 -66.37 23.18
C GLY A 811 -44.22 -65.93 23.48
N ILE A 812 -43.96 -64.62 23.42
CA ILE A 812 -42.61 -64.04 23.62
C ILE A 812 -42.57 -63.27 24.94
N ASP A 813 -41.58 -63.57 25.78
CA ASP A 813 -41.27 -62.74 26.94
C ASP A 813 -40.39 -61.54 26.54
N LEU A 814 -41.04 -60.38 26.40
CA LEU A 814 -40.38 -59.13 26.01
C LEU A 814 -39.32 -58.68 27.04
N LEU A 815 -39.49 -58.98 28.33
CA LEU A 815 -38.52 -58.59 29.36
C LEU A 815 -37.22 -59.35 29.23
N ASN A 816 -37.28 -60.65 28.92
CA ASN A 816 -36.08 -61.47 28.67
C ASN A 816 -35.30 -61.00 27.45
N VAL A 817 -35.99 -60.44 26.45
CA VAL A 817 -35.34 -59.81 25.29
C VAL A 817 -34.72 -58.45 25.65
N GLY A 818 -35.14 -57.84 26.77
CA GLY A 818 -34.71 -56.52 27.22
C GLY A 818 -35.69 -55.40 26.89
N ILE A 819 -36.84 -55.71 26.28
CA ILE A 819 -37.84 -54.72 25.88
C ILE A 819 -38.75 -54.42 27.08
N PRO A 820 -38.84 -53.16 27.55
CA PRO A 820 -39.71 -52.82 28.66
C PRO A 820 -41.19 -52.99 28.28
N VAL A 821 -41.97 -53.60 29.17
CA VAL A 821 -43.42 -53.78 28.97
C VAL A 821 -44.12 -52.42 29.05
N PRO A 822 -44.94 -52.03 28.05
CA PRO A 822 -45.62 -50.75 28.07
C PRO A 822 -46.68 -50.60 29.18
N GLU A 823 -46.50 -49.66 30.11
CA GLU A 823 -47.50 -49.28 31.12
C GLU A 823 -48.56 -48.33 30.56
N LYS A 824 -49.76 -48.25 31.15
CA LYS A 824 -50.91 -47.42 30.67
C LYS A 824 -50.58 -45.94 30.44
N THR A 825 -49.55 -45.40 31.10
CA THR A 825 -49.06 -44.02 30.96
C THR A 825 -47.86 -43.88 30.02
N SER A 826 -47.27 -44.99 29.58
CA SER A 826 -46.10 -45.00 28.71
C SER A 826 -46.46 -44.64 27.26
N LYS A 827 -45.61 -43.85 26.61
CA LYS A 827 -45.75 -43.48 25.19
C LYS A 827 -45.09 -44.53 24.26
N CYS A 828 -45.08 -45.79 24.67
CA CYS A 828 -44.47 -46.91 23.94
C CYS A 828 -45.54 -47.93 23.56
N LYS A 829 -45.39 -48.58 22.40
CA LYS A 829 -46.40 -49.47 21.84
C LYS A 829 -45.81 -50.72 21.20
N VAL A 830 -46.55 -51.82 21.28
CA VAL A 830 -46.20 -53.10 20.63
C VAL A 830 -47.38 -53.55 19.77
N ILE A 831 -47.16 -53.79 18.49
CA ILE A 831 -48.15 -54.38 17.59
C ILE A 831 -47.55 -55.66 17.04
N PHE A 832 -48.32 -56.75 17.04
CA PHE A 832 -47.84 -57.98 16.44
C PHE A 832 -48.88 -58.72 15.62
N THR A 833 -48.41 -59.49 14.64
CA THR A 833 -49.24 -60.35 13.80
C THR A 833 -49.04 -61.81 14.20
N THR A 834 -50.13 -62.56 14.30
CA THR A 834 -50.07 -64.01 14.61
C THR A 834 -51.19 -64.77 13.90
N ARG A 835 -51.06 -66.09 13.77
CA ARG A 835 -52.12 -66.95 13.22
C ARG A 835 -53.03 -67.52 14.30
N SER A 836 -52.61 -67.50 15.57
CA SER A 836 -53.31 -68.14 16.68
C SER A 836 -53.84 -67.11 17.70
N LEU A 837 -55.09 -67.31 18.12
CA LEU A 837 -55.69 -66.56 19.23
C LEU A 837 -55.04 -66.90 20.58
N ASP A 838 -54.44 -68.10 20.72
CA ASP A 838 -53.77 -68.52 21.94
C ASP A 838 -52.50 -67.70 22.17
N VAL A 839 -51.73 -67.43 21.11
CA VAL A 839 -50.56 -66.54 21.15
C VAL A 839 -50.95 -65.12 21.58
N CYS A 840 -52.10 -64.64 21.09
CA CYS A 840 -52.65 -63.34 21.50
C CYS A 840 -52.95 -63.28 23.00
N THR A 841 -53.39 -64.40 23.57
CA THR A 841 -53.70 -64.53 24.99
C THR A 841 -52.43 -64.70 25.82
N GLY A 842 -51.48 -65.53 25.38
CA GLY A 842 -50.21 -65.77 26.06
C GLY A 842 -49.33 -64.53 26.16
N MET A 843 -49.41 -63.59 25.20
CA MET A 843 -48.69 -62.31 25.25
C MET A 843 -49.45 -61.19 25.98
N ASN A 844 -50.57 -61.49 26.65
CA ASN A 844 -51.38 -60.53 27.43
C ASN A 844 -51.74 -59.25 26.66
N ALA A 845 -52.16 -59.39 25.42
CA ALA A 845 -52.49 -58.21 24.63
C ALA A 845 -53.80 -57.54 25.04
N HIS A 846 -53.75 -56.21 25.07
CA HIS A 846 -54.88 -55.39 25.49
C HIS A 846 -56.02 -55.39 24.46
N GLN A 847 -55.71 -55.33 23.17
CA GLN A 847 -56.70 -55.38 22.10
C GLN A 847 -56.38 -56.51 21.10
N LYS A 848 -57.32 -57.44 20.96
CA LYS A 848 -57.24 -58.57 20.01
C LYS A 848 -58.13 -58.27 18.80
N LEU A 849 -57.54 -57.94 17.67
CA LEU A 849 -58.26 -57.67 16.42
C LEU A 849 -58.18 -58.86 15.47
N ARG A 850 -59.34 -59.45 15.16
CA ARG A 850 -59.45 -60.44 14.09
C ARG A 850 -59.43 -59.70 12.75
N VAL A 851 -58.49 -60.03 11.88
CA VAL A 851 -58.49 -59.51 10.50
C VAL A 851 -59.39 -60.42 9.67
N GLU A 852 -60.49 -59.87 9.18
CA GLU A 852 -61.44 -60.60 8.35
C GLU A 852 -60.90 -60.80 6.93
N PHE A 853 -61.47 -61.78 6.22
CA PHE A 853 -61.17 -61.97 4.81
C PHE A 853 -61.68 -60.75 4.01
N LEU A 854 -61.01 -60.45 2.90
CA LEU A 854 -61.43 -59.38 2.01
C LEU A 854 -62.82 -59.66 1.47
N GLY A 855 -63.66 -58.61 1.39
CA GLY A 855 -64.96 -58.68 0.74
C GLY A 855 -64.83 -59.04 -0.75
N GLU A 856 -65.96 -59.36 -1.37
CA GLU A 856 -65.98 -59.86 -2.74
C GLU A 856 -65.38 -58.86 -3.76
N GLU A 857 -65.67 -57.57 -3.61
CA GLU A 857 -65.15 -56.51 -4.49
C GLU A 857 -63.65 -56.26 -4.28
N ASP A 858 -63.21 -56.14 -3.03
CA ASP A 858 -61.80 -55.92 -2.67
C ASP A 858 -60.92 -57.12 -3.07
N SER A 859 -61.44 -58.34 -2.91
CA SER A 859 -60.77 -59.56 -3.37
C SER A 859 -60.59 -59.57 -4.88
N TRP A 860 -61.59 -59.10 -5.63
CA TRP A 860 -61.51 -58.98 -7.10
C TRP A 860 -60.50 -57.93 -7.52
N LYS A 861 -60.53 -56.76 -6.87
CA LYS A 861 -59.57 -55.68 -7.13
C LYS A 861 -58.13 -56.13 -6.89
N LEU A 862 -57.85 -56.79 -5.78
CA LEU A 862 -56.53 -57.34 -5.47
C LEU A 862 -56.10 -58.42 -6.47
N PHE A 863 -57.05 -59.23 -6.96
CA PHE A 863 -56.76 -60.22 -8.00
C PHE A 863 -56.34 -59.54 -9.31
N CYS A 864 -57.09 -58.55 -9.79
CA CYS A 864 -56.76 -57.81 -11.00
C CYS A 864 -55.41 -57.08 -10.90
N GLU A 865 -55.11 -56.46 -9.76
CA GLU A 865 -53.83 -55.78 -9.53
C GLU A 865 -52.62 -56.73 -9.59
N ASN A 866 -52.78 -58.00 -9.20
CA ASN A 866 -51.69 -58.98 -9.26
C ASN A 866 -51.52 -59.62 -10.64
N VAL A 867 -52.57 -59.64 -11.47
CA VAL A 867 -52.53 -60.22 -12.83
C VAL A 867 -51.98 -59.21 -13.86
N GLY A 868 -52.04 -57.90 -13.57
CA GLY A 868 -51.22 -56.87 -14.23
C GLY A 868 -51.80 -56.22 -15.49
N GLU A 869 -52.74 -56.88 -16.20
CA GLU A 869 -53.31 -56.35 -17.45
C GLU A 869 -54.84 -56.25 -17.36
N LYS A 870 -55.39 -55.03 -17.44
CA LYS A 870 -56.85 -54.81 -17.44
C LYS A 870 -57.52 -55.41 -18.68
N GLU A 871 -56.80 -55.44 -19.80
CA GLU A 871 -57.27 -55.93 -21.11
C GLU A 871 -57.57 -57.45 -21.10
N ILE A 872 -56.91 -58.23 -20.24
CA ILE A 872 -57.17 -59.67 -20.07
C ILE A 872 -58.61 -59.93 -19.57
N PHE A 873 -59.17 -58.99 -18.80
CA PHE A 873 -60.51 -59.10 -18.23
C PHE A 873 -61.61 -58.51 -19.11
N ASP A 874 -61.25 -57.92 -20.26
CA ASP A 874 -62.21 -57.46 -21.28
C ASP A 874 -62.72 -58.62 -22.15
N SER A 875 -62.04 -59.77 -22.12
CA SER A 875 -62.55 -61.03 -22.67
C SER A 875 -63.58 -61.66 -21.72
N GLU A 876 -64.84 -61.76 -22.16
CA GLU A 876 -65.93 -62.39 -21.40
C GLU A 876 -65.58 -63.82 -20.94
N THR A 877 -64.87 -64.59 -21.76
CA THR A 877 -64.49 -65.97 -21.43
C THR A 877 -63.48 -66.01 -20.29
N ILE A 878 -62.45 -65.18 -20.33
CA ILE A 878 -61.41 -65.14 -19.29
C ILE A 878 -61.96 -64.57 -17.98
N ARG A 879 -62.83 -63.55 -18.08
CA ARG A 879 -63.54 -63.00 -16.93
C ARG A 879 -64.40 -64.04 -16.21
N ALA A 880 -65.16 -64.85 -16.95
CA ALA A 880 -65.97 -65.93 -16.36
C ALA A 880 -65.11 -66.99 -15.64
N TYR A 881 -63.96 -67.37 -16.20
CA TYR A 881 -63.01 -68.28 -15.51
C TYR A 881 -62.38 -67.64 -14.27
N ALA A 882 -61.98 -66.37 -14.35
CA ALA A 882 -61.41 -65.64 -13.22
C ALA A 882 -62.41 -65.45 -12.08
N GLU A 883 -63.67 -65.11 -12.40
CA GLU A 883 -64.77 -65.03 -11.42
C GLU A 883 -65.06 -66.40 -10.78
N THR A 884 -64.97 -67.49 -11.55
CA THR A 884 -65.08 -68.87 -11.01
C THR A 884 -63.92 -69.22 -10.07
N ILE A 885 -62.68 -68.86 -10.42
CA ILE A 885 -61.50 -69.09 -9.56
C ILE A 885 -61.62 -68.29 -8.27
N LYS A 886 -62.04 -67.02 -8.35
CA LYS A 886 -62.34 -66.16 -7.21
C LYS A 886 -63.41 -66.80 -6.30
N MET A 887 -64.53 -67.24 -6.85
CA MET A 887 -65.61 -67.88 -6.09
C MET A 887 -65.18 -69.20 -5.43
N ARG A 888 -64.41 -70.06 -6.11
CA ARG A 888 -63.88 -71.30 -5.52
C ARG A 888 -62.89 -71.03 -4.38
N ARG A 889 -62.05 -69.99 -4.49
CA ARG A 889 -61.07 -69.64 -3.45
C ARG A 889 -61.73 -68.95 -2.25
N LEU A 890 -62.73 -68.09 -2.48
CA LEU A 890 -63.58 -67.53 -1.43
C LEU A 890 -64.35 -68.63 -0.69
N ALA A 891 -64.93 -69.60 -1.41
CA ALA A 891 -65.60 -70.75 -0.82
C ALA A 891 -64.64 -71.61 0.03
N ALA A 892 -63.41 -71.89 -0.44
CA ALA A 892 -62.41 -72.63 0.34
C ALA A 892 -61.95 -71.89 1.62
N CYS A 893 -61.88 -70.55 1.58
CA CYS A 893 -61.60 -69.73 2.76
C CYS A 893 -62.78 -69.69 3.75
N LEU A 894 -64.02 -69.71 3.25
CA LEU A 894 -65.23 -69.77 4.08
C LEU A 894 -65.48 -71.17 4.67
N ASP A 895 -65.12 -72.25 3.95
CA ASP A 895 -65.18 -73.64 4.45
C ASP A 895 -64.17 -73.90 5.58
N HIS A 896 -62.98 -73.27 5.52
CA HIS A 896 -62.05 -73.27 6.64
C HIS A 896 -62.61 -72.54 7.88
N ASN A 897 -63.49 -71.56 7.67
CA ASN A 897 -64.23 -70.89 8.75
C ASN A 897 -65.31 -71.80 9.36
N TRP A 898 -66.02 -72.60 8.54
CA TRP A 898 -67.01 -73.58 9.01
C TRP A 898 -66.38 -74.70 9.84
N LYS A 899 -65.22 -75.24 9.43
CA LYS A 899 -64.48 -76.26 10.22
C LYS A 899 -63.87 -75.72 11.52
N SER A 900 -63.84 -74.41 11.72
CA SER A 900 -63.38 -73.78 12.97
C SER A 900 -64.50 -73.36 13.94
N HIS A 901 -65.77 -73.57 13.56
CA HIS A 901 -66.95 -73.33 14.40
C HIS A 901 -67.81 -74.59 14.62
N GLY A 902 -67.21 -75.77 14.45
CA GLY A 902 -67.82 -77.07 14.72
C GLY A 902 -66.89 -78.01 15.47
N GLN A 903 -66.53 -77.66 16.70
CA GLN A 903 -66.41 -78.56 17.87
C GLN A 903 -66.22 -77.73 19.13
#